data_AF-A0A940LEP1-F1
#
_entry.id   AF-A0A940LEP1-F1
#
_cell.length_a   1.000
_cell.length_b   1.000
_cell.length_c   1.000
_cell.angle_alpha   90.00
_cell.angle_beta   90.00
_cell.angle_gamma   90.00
#
_symmetry.space_group_name_H-M   'P 1'
#
loop_
_entity.id
_entity.type
_entity.pdbx_description
1 polymer ?
#
loop_
_entity_poly.entity_id
_entity_poly.type
_entity_poly.pdbx_seq_one_letter_code
_entity_poly.pdbx_strand_id
1 'polypeptide(L)'
;MSKKTLSIAIVALSAIIFFVAATTIKKPSDRPRRLEILFLGHKNNRSHNSELLADIMTKEYFKSGINITFTTEPDDLNEKYLKKFDGLLVYANHDTISASQAAALLNFVRSGKGFIPIHSASFCFRNNAEVVEMIGGQFKSHKYDSFPATIIKPEHPVMQGILSFTTKDETYVHDKISKAIEVLTERVEGDHREPYTWVRPYGKGRVFYTAYGHDQNTFNNQGFLDLVRNGIIWAVGDEAKGSLMALHLANPKYFDGPVPNYEKKNPAPKVQESLTPEQSMSLIQVPPGFELQLFASEPMVVNPIYMNWDERGRLWVIETVDYPNEIKTDDIGDDRIVILEDTDGDGKADKKTIFAEKLNIPTSFVFSNGGVIVSQAPSFVFLKDTNGDDKADVRQNILPGWGKNDTHAQASNLRYGLDNQIWGVVGYSGYYNGKKGKDSIRISNGVYKFDPNTKQLEYLSNTSNNTWGLGFSEEFDVFISTANNTHTAFFGMPRRYFQKVNINETGVEKLDAHYALHTGTKNLRQVDVHGGFTAAAGHSLYTARVYPKEFWNRIAFVTEPTARLIHKVILQQSGSGFKEDGDGWNLLNSADEWAAPIQAEVGPDGAVWVTDWYDFIIQHNPTPSEASAGLKAENGKGNAYINPLRDHERGRIYRIAYKDNDKKNTLKLDKNDVNGLVAALSNDNMFWRTTAQRLLVEKGDKSVLPALYKLVNNTSVDEIGVNAPAIHALWTMHGLKALNGTNQEALNVAIKALSHPSAGVRRAAIQVLPNTAATFLAMQKAKSFDDKDLRVRLAAVLATTDMKPSAAIGNVLVAMAEKEENITDNWIRHGLTIASKLNQESFRTAFKNRGLNANPSLLEASLAQRLAFGSRLNTMPLRRTFGRQQNTDAPNPVVANSEILISGDIEKAARPQGAPATPANSQPAIPYTGLVVAHGDSKEGYGVYLMNDKMYFRVNQDGKSYEVVTPQSLPAKFSFKAGLLKDGTMRLMIDDKNVGTAKAPGLFKNTFDVPLRVGVDNKTGDDKIADYPDSTFV
;
A
#
# COMPACT_ATOMS: atom_id res chain seq x y z
N MET A 1 -37.47 -71.73 3.82
CA MET A 1 -38.28 -72.57 4.74
C MET A 1 -37.63 -72.43 6.12
N SER A 2 -38.21 -72.04 7.26
CA SER A 2 -39.57 -71.75 7.78
C SER A 2 -39.44 -70.54 8.74
N LYS A 3 -40.20 -69.44 8.61
CA LYS A 3 -41.56 -69.13 9.11
C LYS A 3 -41.88 -69.46 10.59
N LYS A 4 -42.06 -68.35 11.34
CA LYS A 4 -43.10 -68.04 12.36
C LYS A 4 -42.90 -68.65 13.76
N THR A 5 -43.05 -67.90 14.86
CA THR A 5 -44.31 -67.21 15.26
C THR A 5 -44.07 -66.02 16.20
N LEU A 6 -44.97 -65.04 16.06
CA LEU A 6 -45.08 -63.73 16.71
C LEU A 6 -46.03 -63.83 17.94
N SER A 7 -45.72 -63.12 19.03
CA SER A 7 -46.60 -62.14 19.73
C SER A 7 -46.59 -62.13 21.27
N ILE A 8 -45.96 -61.06 21.78
CA ILE A 8 -46.49 -60.04 22.73
C ILE A 8 -46.82 -60.44 24.17
N ALA A 9 -46.00 -59.92 25.10
CA ALA A 9 -46.46 -59.22 26.31
C ALA A 9 -45.43 -58.16 26.70
N ILE A 10 -45.87 -56.90 26.78
CA ILE A 10 -45.10 -55.71 27.17
C ILE A 10 -45.25 -55.54 28.70
N VAL A 11 -44.17 -55.18 29.41
CA VAL A 11 -44.05 -54.01 30.32
C VAL A 11 -42.76 -54.09 31.17
N ALA A 12 -42.07 -52.93 31.20
CA ALA A 12 -41.10 -52.43 32.19
C ALA A 12 -39.62 -52.87 32.14
N LEU A 13 -38.87 -52.09 31.35
CA LEU A 13 -37.57 -51.47 31.65
C LEU A 13 -36.58 -52.21 32.56
N SER A 14 -35.52 -52.75 31.97
CA SER A 14 -34.22 -52.95 32.63
C SER A 14 -33.09 -52.77 31.61
N ALA A 15 -32.11 -51.97 32.02
CA ALA A 15 -30.97 -51.42 31.30
C ALA A 15 -30.27 -52.33 30.29
N ILE A 16 -30.11 -51.83 29.05
CA ILE A 16 -29.02 -52.21 28.15
C ILE A 16 -28.15 -50.97 27.95
N ILE A 17 -26.91 -51.09 28.39
CA ILE A 17 -25.82 -50.13 28.30
C ILE A 17 -25.49 -49.94 26.82
N PHE A 18 -25.93 -48.81 26.24
CA PHE A 18 -25.34 -48.24 25.04
C PHE A 18 -24.31 -47.21 25.48
N PHE A 19 -23.03 -47.49 25.21
CA PHE A 19 -21.95 -46.51 25.28
C PHE A 19 -22.17 -45.50 24.13
N VAL A 20 -23.06 -44.53 24.36
CA VAL A 20 -23.04 -43.28 23.60
C VAL A 20 -21.90 -42.47 24.21
N ALA A 21 -20.76 -42.44 23.52
CA ALA A 21 -19.78 -41.39 23.75
C ALA A 21 -20.49 -40.07 23.46
N ALA A 22 -20.97 -39.41 24.51
CA ALA A 22 -21.41 -38.04 24.45
C ALA A 22 -20.20 -37.21 24.06
N THR A 23 -20.02 -36.98 22.76
CA THR A 23 -19.26 -35.83 22.27
C THR A 23 -20.04 -34.61 22.73
N THR A 24 -19.75 -34.17 23.95
CA THR A 24 -20.06 -32.81 24.38
C THR A 24 -19.53 -31.90 23.29
N ILE A 25 -20.42 -31.28 22.54
CA ILE A 25 -20.10 -30.17 21.65
C ILE A 25 -19.47 -29.13 22.57
N LYS A 26 -18.14 -29.13 22.63
CA LYS A 26 -17.33 -28.13 23.32
C LYS A 26 -17.86 -26.77 22.87
N LYS A 27 -18.15 -25.88 23.83
CA LYS A 27 -18.62 -24.54 23.49
C LYS A 27 -17.56 -23.89 22.58
N PRO A 28 -17.92 -22.96 21.68
CA PRO A 28 -16.95 -22.28 20.81
C PRO A 28 -15.74 -21.69 21.57
N SER A 29 -15.90 -21.41 22.87
CA SER A 29 -14.84 -20.92 23.76
C SER A 29 -13.88 -21.99 24.32
N ASP A 30 -14.06 -23.27 24.00
CA ASP A 30 -13.21 -24.39 24.44
C ASP A 30 -12.20 -24.86 23.36
N ARG A 31 -12.10 -24.15 22.23
CA ARG A 31 -11.20 -24.52 21.13
C ARG A 31 -9.80 -23.92 21.35
N PRO A 32 -8.72 -24.70 21.18
CA PRO A 32 -7.36 -24.18 21.19
C PRO A 32 -7.21 -22.99 20.24
N ARG A 33 -6.71 -21.85 20.75
CA ARG A 33 -6.53 -20.63 19.95
C ARG A 33 -5.52 -19.68 20.56
N ARG A 34 -5.03 -18.75 19.74
CA ARG A 34 -4.21 -17.60 20.16
C ARG A 34 -5.04 -16.63 21.01
N LEU A 35 -4.37 -15.88 21.88
CA LEU A 35 -4.96 -14.73 22.58
C LEU A 35 -4.99 -13.52 21.65
N GLU A 36 -6.09 -12.77 21.64
CA GLU A 36 -6.23 -11.54 20.87
C GLU A 36 -6.18 -10.32 21.81
N ILE A 37 -5.14 -9.50 21.73
CA ILE A 37 -4.93 -8.33 22.59
C ILE A 37 -5.02 -7.05 21.74
N LEU A 38 -5.92 -6.15 22.13
CA LEU A 38 -5.96 -4.79 21.59
C LEU A 38 -4.92 -3.94 22.33
N PHE A 39 -3.98 -3.37 21.61
CA PHE A 39 -3.02 -2.40 22.12
C PHE A 39 -3.49 -1.00 21.73
N LEU A 40 -3.93 -0.21 22.71
CA LEU A 40 -4.28 1.19 22.54
C LEU A 40 -3.06 2.07 22.85
N GLY A 41 -2.51 2.66 21.79
CA GLY A 41 -1.44 3.65 21.82
C GLY A 41 -1.94 5.09 21.72
N HIS A 42 -1.01 6.00 21.43
CA HIS A 42 -1.31 7.38 21.02
C HIS A 42 -0.39 7.81 19.87
N LYS A 43 -0.76 8.85 19.13
CA LYS A 43 0.05 9.38 18.02
C LYS A 43 1.42 9.81 18.54
N ASN A 44 2.46 9.30 17.89
CA ASN A 44 3.85 9.33 18.36
C ASN A 44 4.27 10.70 18.91
N ASN A 45 4.73 10.71 20.16
CA ASN A 45 5.56 11.79 20.69
C ASN A 45 7.01 11.27 20.84
N ARG A 46 8.00 12.17 20.87
CA ARG A 46 9.43 11.80 20.84
C ARG A 46 9.88 10.83 21.95
N SER A 47 9.13 10.69 23.03
CA SER A 47 9.49 9.87 24.21
C SER A 47 8.62 8.63 24.41
N HIS A 48 7.45 8.54 23.76
CA HIS A 48 6.49 7.42 23.90
C HIS A 48 6.03 6.96 22.50
N ASN A 49 6.88 6.19 21.82
CA ASN A 49 6.56 5.65 20.50
C ASN A 49 5.76 4.35 20.63
N SER A 50 4.45 4.48 20.87
CA SER A 50 3.57 3.34 21.15
C SER A 50 3.54 2.28 20.03
N GLU A 51 3.70 2.70 18.77
CA GLU A 51 3.74 1.81 17.61
C GLU A 51 5.00 0.93 17.59
N LEU A 52 6.17 1.52 17.83
CA LEU A 52 7.43 0.78 17.96
C LEU A 52 7.35 -0.26 19.09
N LEU A 53 6.76 0.10 20.23
CA LEU A 53 6.65 -0.81 21.36
C LEU A 53 5.65 -1.95 21.10
N ALA A 54 4.53 -1.66 20.43
CA ALA A 54 3.60 -2.67 19.95
C ALA A 54 4.25 -3.62 18.94
N ASP A 55 5.12 -3.11 18.07
CA ASP A 55 5.88 -3.91 17.10
C ASP A 55 6.91 -4.84 17.78
N ILE A 56 7.64 -4.35 18.79
CA ILE A 56 8.52 -5.20 19.63
C ILE A 56 7.70 -6.33 20.26
N MET A 57 6.59 -6.00 20.93
CA MET A 57 5.71 -6.99 21.56
C MET A 57 5.13 -8.00 20.56
N THR A 58 4.78 -7.54 19.36
CA THR A 58 4.29 -8.42 18.28
C THR A 58 5.32 -9.48 17.97
N LYS A 59 6.60 -9.11 17.79
CA LYS A 59 7.70 -10.07 17.51
C LYS A 59 7.96 -11.03 18.67
N GLU A 60 8.00 -10.51 19.90
CA GLU A 60 8.36 -11.29 21.08
C GLU A 60 7.28 -12.29 21.48
N TYR A 61 6.00 -11.89 21.40
CA TYR A 61 4.90 -12.71 21.89
C TYR A 61 4.27 -13.59 20.83
N PHE A 62 4.63 -13.43 19.55
CA PHE A 62 4.08 -14.21 18.45
C PHE A 62 4.18 -15.72 18.67
N LYS A 63 5.36 -16.20 19.10
CA LYS A 63 5.62 -17.62 19.38
C LYS A 63 5.03 -18.11 20.71
N SER A 64 4.56 -17.17 21.54
CA SER A 64 3.82 -17.48 22.77
C SER A 64 2.30 -17.57 22.54
N GLY A 65 1.84 -17.44 21.29
CA GLY A 65 0.43 -17.52 20.93
C GLY A 65 -0.39 -16.29 21.32
N ILE A 66 0.26 -15.13 21.48
CA ILE A 66 -0.40 -13.86 21.79
C ILE A 66 -0.27 -12.95 20.56
N ASN A 67 -1.43 -12.56 20.04
CA ASN A 67 -1.54 -11.65 18.91
C ASN A 67 -1.78 -10.22 19.44
N ILE A 68 -1.01 -9.27 18.91
CA ILE A 68 -1.20 -7.84 19.18
C ILE A 68 -1.89 -7.21 17.99
N THR A 69 -2.97 -6.47 18.24
CA THR A 69 -3.61 -5.57 17.28
C THR A 69 -3.44 -4.14 17.78
N PHE A 70 -2.82 -3.27 16.98
CA PHE A 70 -2.51 -1.90 17.37
C PHE A 70 -3.57 -0.90 16.89
N THR A 71 -3.86 0.10 17.72
CA THR A 71 -4.66 1.28 17.35
C THR A 71 -4.20 2.50 18.15
N THR A 72 -4.39 3.69 17.60
CA THR A 72 -4.19 4.96 18.33
C THR A 72 -5.50 5.70 18.60
N GLU A 73 -6.63 5.14 18.16
CA GLU A 73 -7.92 5.83 18.10
C GLU A 73 -8.83 5.37 19.27
N PRO A 74 -9.15 6.23 20.25
CA PRO A 74 -10.04 5.89 21.36
C PRO A 74 -11.45 5.46 20.93
N ASP A 75 -11.87 5.78 19.70
CA ASP A 75 -13.15 5.35 19.12
C ASP A 75 -13.26 3.83 18.98
N ASP A 76 -12.14 3.11 18.98
CA ASP A 76 -12.10 1.66 19.06
C ASP A 76 -12.52 1.10 20.43
N LEU A 77 -12.61 1.95 21.46
CA LEU A 77 -13.21 1.61 22.76
C LEU A 77 -14.74 1.58 22.67
N ASN A 78 -15.28 0.67 21.86
CA ASN A 78 -16.70 0.44 21.72
C ASN A 78 -17.02 -1.06 21.85
N GLU A 79 -18.24 -1.40 22.29
CA GLU A 79 -18.61 -2.79 22.58
C GLU A 79 -18.49 -3.72 21.36
N LYS A 80 -18.79 -3.23 20.15
CA LYS A 80 -18.72 -4.04 18.93
C LYS A 80 -17.28 -4.46 18.64
N TYR A 81 -16.33 -3.53 18.77
CA TYR A 81 -14.94 -3.79 18.47
C TYR A 81 -14.24 -4.57 19.59
N LEU A 82 -14.44 -4.17 20.85
CA LEU A 82 -13.84 -4.81 22.02
C LEU A 82 -14.21 -6.30 22.16
N LYS A 83 -15.40 -6.72 21.70
CA LYS A 83 -15.83 -8.13 21.70
C LYS A 83 -14.88 -9.08 20.96
N LYS A 84 -14.04 -8.57 20.06
CA LYS A 84 -13.06 -9.36 19.30
C LYS A 84 -11.84 -9.77 20.13
N PHE A 85 -11.65 -9.19 21.32
CA PHE A 85 -10.42 -9.30 22.10
C PHE A 85 -10.61 -10.03 23.43
N ASP A 86 -9.52 -10.57 23.95
CA ASP A 86 -9.43 -11.18 25.28
C ASP A 86 -8.94 -10.19 26.33
N GLY A 87 -8.15 -9.20 25.91
CA GLY A 87 -7.67 -8.13 26.77
C GLY A 87 -7.40 -6.83 26.02
N LEU A 88 -7.40 -5.74 26.78
CA LEU A 88 -7.01 -4.41 26.33
C LEU A 88 -5.73 -4.00 27.06
N LEU A 89 -4.66 -3.81 26.30
CA LEU A 89 -3.41 -3.21 26.77
C LEU A 89 -3.41 -1.73 26.42
N VAL A 90 -3.11 -0.89 27.41
CA VAL A 90 -3.03 0.56 27.21
C VAL A 90 -1.61 1.01 27.46
N TYR A 91 -1.04 1.70 26.48
CA TYR A 91 0.21 2.45 26.62
C TYR A 91 -0.05 3.81 25.96
N ALA A 92 -0.68 4.71 26.71
CA ALA A 92 -1.14 5.96 26.17
C ALA A 92 -1.21 7.07 27.23
N ASN A 93 -1.50 8.30 26.77
CA ASN A 93 -1.71 9.49 27.60
C ASN A 93 -3.04 10.17 27.21
N HIS A 94 -4.03 9.39 26.79
CA HIS A 94 -5.38 9.88 26.49
C HIS A 94 -6.04 10.40 27.76
N ASP A 95 -6.10 11.72 27.93
CA ASP A 95 -6.63 12.33 29.15
C ASP A 95 -8.11 12.01 29.37
N THR A 96 -8.88 12.03 28.27
CA THR A 96 -10.34 11.92 28.31
C THR A 96 -10.89 10.89 27.34
N ILE A 97 -11.95 10.21 27.75
CA ILE A 97 -12.83 9.42 26.87
C ILE A 97 -14.29 9.82 27.09
N SER A 98 -15.13 9.58 26.08
CA SER A 98 -16.58 9.76 26.18
C SER A 98 -17.21 8.80 27.19
N ALA A 99 -18.42 9.13 27.65
CA ALA A 99 -19.17 8.28 28.58
C ALA A 99 -19.47 6.88 27.99
N SER A 100 -19.75 6.79 26.69
CA SER A 100 -19.99 5.52 26.00
C SER A 100 -18.71 4.68 25.90
N GLN A 101 -17.56 5.29 25.62
CA GLN A 101 -16.26 4.60 25.61
C GLN A 101 -15.90 4.08 27.00
N ALA A 102 -16.09 4.90 28.05
CA ALA A 102 -15.86 4.46 29.42
C ALA A 102 -16.77 3.30 29.82
N ALA A 103 -18.07 3.36 29.47
CA ALA A 103 -19.00 2.27 29.71
C ALA A 103 -18.59 0.98 28.99
N ALA A 104 -18.20 1.06 27.71
CA ALA A 104 -17.73 -0.08 26.94
C ALA A 104 -16.48 -0.72 27.56
N LEU A 105 -15.50 0.09 27.98
CA LEU A 105 -14.29 -0.37 28.67
C LEU A 105 -14.63 -1.07 30.00
N LEU A 106 -15.41 -0.42 30.86
CA LEU A 106 -15.77 -0.98 32.16
C LEU A 106 -16.58 -2.28 32.02
N ASN A 107 -17.50 -2.33 31.07
CA ASN A 107 -18.29 -3.54 30.76
C ASN A 107 -17.39 -4.67 30.23
N PHE A 108 -16.44 -4.35 29.34
CA PHE A 108 -15.47 -5.32 28.82
C PHE A 108 -14.73 -6.02 29.97
N VAL A 109 -14.15 -5.26 30.90
CA VAL A 109 -13.42 -5.84 32.04
C VAL A 109 -14.36 -6.57 33.00
N ARG A 110 -15.49 -5.96 33.41
CA ARG A 110 -16.45 -6.61 34.32
C ARG A 110 -16.99 -7.93 33.78
N SER A 111 -17.06 -8.09 32.45
CA SER A 111 -17.52 -9.32 31.80
C SER A 111 -16.56 -10.49 31.91
N GLY A 112 -15.30 -10.27 32.31
CA GLY A 112 -14.27 -11.31 32.45
C GLY A 112 -13.01 -11.08 31.63
N LYS A 113 -12.91 -9.97 30.89
CA LYS A 113 -11.78 -9.69 30.01
C LYS A 113 -10.64 -8.98 30.74
N GLY A 114 -9.43 -9.08 30.19
CA GLY A 114 -8.23 -8.51 30.80
C GLY A 114 -8.06 -7.01 30.53
N PHE A 115 -7.56 -6.28 31.53
CA PHE A 115 -7.11 -4.90 31.36
C PHE A 115 -5.65 -4.77 31.80
N ILE A 116 -4.81 -4.27 30.89
CA ILE A 116 -3.35 -4.30 31.01
C ILE A 116 -2.78 -2.88 30.79
N PRO A 117 -3.05 -1.90 31.67
CA PRO A 117 -2.37 -0.61 31.61
C PRO A 117 -0.87 -0.74 31.92
N ILE A 118 -0.03 -0.11 31.09
CA ILE A 118 1.43 -0.11 31.25
C ILE A 118 1.94 1.32 31.29
N HIS A 119 2.92 1.57 32.17
CA HIS A 119 3.68 2.80 32.27
C HIS A 119 2.77 4.04 32.41
N SER A 120 2.71 4.89 31.40
CA SER A 120 1.98 6.16 31.39
C SER A 120 0.45 5.99 31.42
N ALA A 121 -0.07 4.78 31.18
CA ALA A 121 -1.49 4.50 31.19
C ALA A 121 -2.19 4.78 32.53
N SER A 122 -1.46 4.86 33.65
CA SER A 122 -2.02 5.35 34.92
C SER A 122 -2.42 6.82 34.91
N PHE A 123 -2.07 7.56 33.85
CA PHE A 123 -2.52 8.92 33.60
C PHE A 123 -3.66 9.02 32.56
N CYS A 124 -4.15 7.89 32.02
CA CYS A 124 -5.26 7.89 31.09
C CYS A 124 -6.62 8.08 31.76
N PHE A 125 -7.58 8.61 30.99
CA PHE A 125 -9.02 8.60 31.27
C PHE A 125 -9.41 9.26 32.60
N ARG A 126 -8.68 10.31 32.99
CA ARG A 126 -8.80 10.99 34.29
C ARG A 126 -10.17 11.63 34.50
N ASN A 127 -10.91 11.86 33.42
CA ASN A 127 -12.28 12.35 33.46
C ASN A 127 -13.31 11.32 33.94
N ASN A 128 -12.92 10.05 34.14
CA ASN A 128 -13.80 9.01 34.68
C ASN A 128 -13.21 8.40 35.96
N ALA A 129 -13.79 8.73 37.11
CA ALA A 129 -13.29 8.29 38.41
C ALA A 129 -13.31 6.76 38.60
N GLU A 130 -14.27 6.07 37.97
CA GLU A 130 -14.36 4.61 38.06
C GLU A 130 -13.28 3.91 37.23
N VAL A 131 -12.92 4.46 36.07
CA VAL A 131 -11.79 3.95 35.28
C VAL A 131 -10.47 4.16 36.02
N VAL A 132 -10.27 5.32 36.64
CA VAL A 132 -9.08 5.59 37.50
C VAL A 132 -9.02 4.60 38.66
N GLU A 133 -10.15 4.38 39.33
CA GLU A 133 -10.23 3.37 40.40
C GLU A 133 -9.88 1.97 39.86
N MET A 134 -10.43 1.56 38.70
CA MET A 134 -10.13 0.27 38.07
C MET A 134 -8.64 0.07 37.77
N ILE A 135 -7.90 1.10 37.34
CA ILE A 135 -6.43 1.03 37.15
C ILE A 135 -5.73 0.72 38.48
N GLY A 136 -6.22 1.28 39.59
CA GLY A 136 -5.74 1.02 40.94
C GLY A 136 -4.70 2.02 41.46
N GLY A 137 -4.32 3.02 40.66
CA GLY A 137 -3.44 4.11 41.03
C GLY A 137 -3.33 5.12 39.89
N GLN A 138 -3.03 6.38 40.22
CA GLN A 138 -2.91 7.46 39.26
C GLN A 138 -1.52 8.06 39.30
N PHE A 139 -0.88 8.26 38.15
CA PHE A 139 0.40 8.94 38.07
C PHE A 139 0.36 10.35 38.70
N LYS A 140 1.38 10.69 39.50
CA LYS A 140 1.55 12.01 40.15
C LYS A 140 2.80 12.76 39.69
N SER A 141 3.96 12.11 39.74
CA SER A 141 5.26 12.70 39.39
C SER A 141 6.28 11.63 39.04
N HIS A 142 7.31 11.96 38.25
CA HIS A 142 8.43 11.06 37.96
C HIS A 142 9.77 11.80 37.90
N LYS A 143 10.86 11.05 37.93
CA LYS A 143 12.19 11.46 37.43
C LYS A 143 12.68 10.39 36.44
N TYR A 144 13.95 10.39 36.04
CA TYR A 144 14.54 9.37 35.18
C TYR A 144 15.77 8.76 35.84
N ASP A 145 15.81 7.44 36.00
CA ASP A 145 16.91 6.76 36.70
C ASP A 145 17.04 5.28 36.30
N SER A 146 18.07 4.60 36.78
CA SER A 146 18.29 3.16 36.62
C SER A 146 18.08 2.45 37.97
N PHE A 147 17.09 1.56 38.04
CA PHE A 147 16.74 0.89 39.30
C PHE A 147 16.26 -0.56 39.06
N PRO A 148 16.49 -1.46 40.03
CA PRO A 148 16.09 -2.86 39.90
C PRO A 148 14.59 -3.05 40.18
N ALA A 149 14.03 -4.15 39.65
CA ALA A 149 12.73 -4.65 40.08
C ALA A 149 12.84 -5.41 41.42
N THR A 150 12.28 -4.84 42.50
CA THR A 150 12.23 -5.54 43.79
C THR A 150 10.93 -6.35 43.89
N ILE A 151 11.03 -7.67 43.68
CA ILE A 151 9.88 -8.58 43.74
C ILE A 151 9.56 -8.89 45.21
N ILE A 152 8.34 -8.59 45.64
CA ILE A 152 7.87 -8.83 47.02
C ILE A 152 6.86 -9.99 47.12
N LYS A 153 6.35 -10.47 45.98
CA LYS A 153 5.42 -11.61 45.86
C LYS A 153 5.91 -12.64 44.83
N PRO A 154 7.06 -13.30 45.06
CA PRO A 154 7.66 -14.24 44.10
C PRO A 154 6.77 -15.45 43.80
N GLU A 155 5.85 -15.81 44.70
CA GLU A 155 4.92 -16.94 44.56
C GLU A 155 3.74 -16.66 43.62
N HIS A 156 3.43 -15.39 43.36
CA HIS A 156 2.27 -15.02 42.54
C HIS A 156 2.46 -15.50 41.09
N PRO A 157 1.41 -16.01 40.40
CA PRO A 157 1.54 -16.53 39.03
C PRO A 157 2.19 -15.59 38.03
N VAL A 158 2.00 -14.28 38.18
CA VAL A 158 2.62 -13.26 37.32
C VAL A 158 4.15 -13.22 37.47
N MET A 159 4.67 -13.53 38.67
CA MET A 159 6.10 -13.48 38.99
C MET A 159 6.85 -14.78 38.72
N GLN A 160 6.15 -15.84 38.30
CA GLN A 160 6.77 -17.13 38.03
C GLN A 160 7.76 -17.04 36.87
N GLY A 161 9.01 -17.41 37.14
CA GLY A 161 10.09 -17.46 36.15
C GLY A 161 10.63 -16.09 35.71
N ILE A 162 10.22 -14.99 36.35
CA ILE A 162 10.73 -13.66 36.03
C ILE A 162 12.19 -13.55 36.47
N LEU A 163 13.08 -13.27 35.51
CA LEU A 163 14.47 -12.91 35.79
C LEU A 163 14.51 -11.52 36.43
N SER A 164 15.27 -11.35 37.51
CA SER A 164 15.51 -10.01 38.06
C SER A 164 16.16 -9.13 36.98
N PHE A 165 15.65 -7.92 36.81
CA PHE A 165 16.13 -6.99 35.81
C PHE A 165 16.27 -5.58 36.37
N THR A 166 17.25 -4.86 35.82
CA THR A 166 17.43 -3.43 36.00
C THR A 166 17.22 -2.77 34.65
N THR A 167 16.46 -1.69 34.63
CA THR A 167 16.25 -0.89 33.43
C THR A 167 16.40 0.59 33.76
N LYS A 168 16.73 1.38 32.73
CA LYS A 168 16.72 2.84 32.80
C LYS A 168 15.33 3.31 32.39
N ASP A 169 14.59 3.91 33.32
CA ASP A 169 13.15 4.17 33.17
C ASP A 169 12.72 5.41 33.99
N GLU A 170 11.46 5.82 33.86
CA GLU A 170 10.90 6.90 34.66
C GLU A 170 10.48 6.42 36.06
N THR A 171 10.96 7.09 37.09
CA THR A 171 10.69 6.75 38.49
C THR A 171 9.33 7.28 38.95
N TYR A 172 8.26 6.61 38.55
CA TYR A 172 6.88 7.03 38.87
C TYR A 172 6.63 7.02 40.37
N VAL A 173 5.84 8.01 40.81
CA VAL A 173 5.16 8.09 42.11
C VAL A 173 3.67 8.22 41.83
N HIS A 174 2.85 7.45 42.52
CA HIS A 174 1.40 7.41 42.32
C HIS A 174 0.63 8.13 43.45
N ASP A 175 -0.54 8.64 43.11
CA ASP A 175 -1.59 9.10 44.02
C ASP A 175 -2.85 8.24 43.81
N LYS A 176 -3.86 8.38 44.69
CA LYS A 176 -5.13 7.65 44.61
C LYS A 176 -4.95 6.12 44.50
N ILE A 177 -3.97 5.60 45.22
CA ILE A 177 -3.71 4.15 45.27
C ILE A 177 -4.93 3.46 45.89
N SER A 178 -5.52 2.54 45.12
CA SER A 178 -6.69 1.79 45.57
C SER A 178 -6.30 0.77 46.65
N LYS A 179 -7.15 0.59 47.65
CA LYS A 179 -6.95 -0.44 48.69
C LYS A 179 -7.16 -1.86 48.16
N ALA A 180 -7.67 -2.01 46.94
CA ALA A 180 -7.98 -3.30 46.32
C ALA A 180 -6.82 -3.89 45.51
N ILE A 181 -5.67 -3.21 45.42
CA ILE A 181 -4.51 -3.73 44.69
C ILE A 181 -3.71 -4.72 45.53
N GLU A 182 -3.17 -5.74 44.87
CA GLU A 182 -2.12 -6.60 45.40
C GLU A 182 -0.80 -6.23 44.73
N VAL A 183 0.13 -5.67 45.53
CA VAL A 183 1.43 -5.20 45.04
C VAL A 183 2.36 -6.40 44.87
N LEU A 184 2.96 -6.53 43.68
CA LEU A 184 3.85 -7.62 43.32
C LEU A 184 5.32 -7.18 43.29
N THR A 185 5.58 -5.94 42.87
CA THR A 185 6.91 -5.31 42.94
C THR A 185 6.84 -3.92 43.55
N GLU A 186 7.94 -3.54 44.18
CA GLU A 186 8.16 -2.20 44.71
C GLU A 186 9.43 -1.58 44.14
N ARG A 187 9.42 -0.25 44.02
CA ARG A 187 10.63 0.54 43.83
C ARG A 187 11.08 1.10 45.17
N VAL A 188 12.33 0.82 45.53
CA VAL A 188 12.93 1.18 46.81
C VAL A 188 13.79 2.45 46.66
N GLU A 189 13.44 3.52 47.37
CA GLU A 189 14.25 4.75 47.48
C GLU A 189 14.44 5.12 48.95
N GLY A 190 15.57 4.71 49.54
CA GLY A 190 15.77 4.84 50.99
C GLY A 190 14.68 4.10 51.76
N ASP A 191 13.93 4.83 52.60
CA ASP A 191 12.80 4.30 53.36
C ASP A 191 11.48 4.28 52.56
N HIS A 192 11.43 4.95 51.41
CA HIS A 192 10.23 4.93 50.55
C HIS A 192 10.12 3.61 49.79
N ARG A 193 8.91 3.03 49.80
CA ARG A 193 8.52 1.80 49.09
C ARG A 193 7.36 2.15 48.18
N GLU A 194 7.65 2.38 46.90
CA GLU A 194 6.63 2.75 45.91
C GLU A 194 6.06 1.50 45.23
N PRO A 195 4.74 1.24 45.27
CA PRO A 195 4.12 0.19 44.47
C PRO A 195 4.39 0.41 42.99
N TYR A 196 4.91 -0.60 42.30
CA TYR A 196 5.43 -0.42 40.94
C TYR A 196 4.86 -1.43 39.93
N THR A 197 4.50 -2.61 40.39
CA THR A 197 3.67 -3.57 39.65
C THR A 197 2.61 -4.11 40.59
N TRP A 198 1.34 -4.14 40.15
CA TRP A 198 0.25 -4.69 40.95
C TRP A 198 -0.81 -5.36 40.09
N VAL A 199 -1.65 -6.15 40.76
CA VAL A 199 -2.82 -6.78 40.18
C VAL A 199 -4.06 -6.48 41.01
N ARG A 200 -5.25 -6.56 40.40
CA ARG A 200 -6.52 -6.56 41.14
C ARG A 200 -7.65 -7.26 40.39
N PRO A 201 -8.61 -7.87 41.09
CA PRO A 201 -9.89 -8.24 40.49
C PRO A 201 -10.75 -7.00 40.21
N TYR A 202 -11.57 -7.06 39.15
CA TYR A 202 -12.58 -6.04 38.84
C TYR A 202 -13.78 -6.66 38.12
N GLY A 203 -14.92 -6.77 38.80
CA GLY A 203 -16.05 -7.58 38.33
C GLY A 203 -15.63 -9.06 38.18
N LYS A 204 -15.86 -9.66 37.02
CA LYS A 204 -15.32 -10.99 36.68
C LYS A 204 -13.93 -10.95 36.05
N GLY A 205 -13.45 -9.77 35.65
CA GLY A 205 -12.16 -9.58 35.00
C GLY A 205 -11.03 -9.31 35.98
N ARG A 206 -9.86 -9.09 35.41
CA ARG A 206 -8.59 -8.92 36.13
C ARG A 206 -7.79 -7.78 35.50
N VAL A 207 -7.18 -6.97 36.36
CA VAL A 207 -6.35 -5.82 35.97
C VAL A 207 -4.91 -6.10 36.39
N PHE A 208 -3.99 -5.97 35.45
CA PHE A 208 -2.54 -5.97 35.69
C PHE A 208 -1.98 -4.60 35.33
N TYR A 209 -1.23 -3.99 36.24
CA TYR A 209 -0.51 -2.74 35.98
C TYR A 209 0.97 -2.89 36.30
N THR A 210 1.80 -2.27 35.48
CA THR A 210 3.21 -2.03 35.78
C THR A 210 3.63 -0.64 35.35
N ALA A 211 4.35 0.08 36.21
CA ALA A 211 4.87 1.42 35.92
C ALA A 211 6.14 1.39 35.03
N TYR A 212 6.81 0.23 34.94
CA TYR A 212 7.91 0.02 33.98
C TYR A 212 7.41 0.19 32.53
N GLY A 213 8.26 0.73 31.66
CA GLY A 213 8.06 0.70 30.22
C GLY A 213 8.21 2.04 29.50
N HIS A 214 9.06 2.96 29.95
CA HIS A 214 9.18 4.27 29.28
C HIS A 214 9.54 4.15 27.80
N ASP A 215 10.55 3.35 27.45
CA ASP A 215 11.05 3.26 26.08
C ASP A 215 11.59 1.88 25.72
N GLN A 216 12.24 1.81 24.55
CA GLN A 216 12.87 0.60 24.01
C GLN A 216 13.97 0.01 24.91
N ASN A 217 14.58 0.75 25.85
CA ASN A 217 15.54 0.17 26.78
C ASN A 217 14.84 -0.84 27.70
N THR A 218 13.65 -0.50 28.17
CA THR A 218 12.82 -1.40 28.99
C THR A 218 12.20 -2.48 28.12
N PHE A 219 11.66 -2.15 26.94
CA PHE A 219 11.01 -3.14 26.06
C PHE A 219 11.97 -4.13 25.39
N ASN A 220 13.28 -3.86 25.37
CA ASN A 220 14.30 -4.84 24.95
C ASN A 220 14.83 -5.69 26.12
N ASN A 221 14.33 -5.48 27.34
CA ASN A 221 14.70 -6.29 28.49
C ASN A 221 13.80 -7.54 28.57
N GLN A 222 14.41 -8.73 28.53
CA GLN A 222 13.66 -9.99 28.56
C GLN A 222 12.84 -10.17 29.85
N GLY A 223 13.35 -9.75 31.01
CA GLY A 223 12.63 -9.86 32.28
C GLY A 223 11.36 -8.99 32.30
N PHE A 224 11.42 -7.80 31.68
CA PHE A 224 10.24 -6.95 31.52
C PHE A 224 9.22 -7.54 30.54
N LEU A 225 9.67 -8.06 29.39
CA LEU A 225 8.80 -8.73 28.42
C LEU A 225 8.14 -9.97 29.03
N ASP A 226 8.86 -10.77 29.81
CA ASP A 226 8.30 -11.92 30.52
C ASP A 226 7.27 -11.48 31.58
N LEU A 227 7.54 -10.37 32.29
CA LEU A 227 6.61 -9.79 33.27
C LEU A 227 5.29 -9.37 32.61
N VAL A 228 5.36 -8.63 31.51
CA VAL A 228 4.18 -8.18 30.77
C VAL A 228 3.44 -9.37 30.15
N ARG A 229 4.15 -10.35 29.58
CA ARG A 229 3.54 -11.59 29.05
C ARG A 229 2.76 -12.34 30.14
N ASN A 230 3.37 -12.54 31.31
CA ASN A 230 2.72 -13.21 32.43
C ASN A 230 1.53 -12.40 32.95
N GLY A 231 1.65 -11.07 33.01
CA GLY A 231 0.57 -10.14 33.33
C GLY A 231 -0.63 -10.28 32.38
N ILE A 232 -0.38 -10.33 31.07
CA ILE A 232 -1.42 -10.57 30.05
C ILE A 232 -2.11 -11.91 30.29
N ILE A 233 -1.35 -13.02 30.39
CA ILE A 233 -1.90 -14.37 30.57
C ILE A 233 -2.74 -14.48 31.86
N TRP A 234 -2.34 -13.79 32.92
CA TRP A 234 -3.10 -13.74 34.15
C TRP A 234 -4.38 -12.90 34.02
N ALA A 235 -4.29 -11.73 33.36
CA ALA A 235 -5.38 -10.76 33.24
C ALA A 235 -6.53 -11.24 32.34
N VAL A 236 -6.25 -11.99 31.28
CA VAL A 236 -7.29 -12.48 30.34
C VAL A 236 -8.23 -13.54 30.95
N GLY A 237 -7.94 -14.02 32.16
CA GLY A 237 -8.78 -14.99 32.86
C GLY A 237 -8.52 -16.45 32.45
N ASP A 238 -9.11 -17.37 33.20
CA ASP A 238 -8.74 -18.79 33.15
C ASP A 238 -9.24 -19.50 31.89
N GLU A 239 -10.36 -19.06 31.32
CA GLU A 239 -10.93 -19.62 30.08
C GLU A 239 -10.02 -19.33 28.86
N ALA A 240 -9.63 -18.07 28.67
CA ALA A 240 -8.73 -17.66 27.59
C ALA A 240 -7.34 -18.27 27.77
N LYS A 241 -6.82 -18.29 29.01
CA LYS A 241 -5.58 -19.01 29.35
C LYS A 241 -5.67 -20.50 29.02
N GLY A 242 -6.77 -21.17 29.36
CA GLY A 242 -6.98 -22.58 29.05
C GLY A 242 -6.95 -22.86 27.55
N SER A 243 -7.59 -21.99 26.75
CA SER A 243 -7.56 -22.07 25.29
C SER A 243 -6.15 -21.90 24.71
N LEU A 244 -5.35 -20.97 25.27
CA LEU A 244 -3.96 -20.77 24.88
C LEU A 244 -3.09 -21.98 25.25
N MET A 245 -3.23 -22.54 26.45
CA MET A 245 -2.43 -23.69 26.89
C MET A 245 -2.76 -24.96 26.11
N ALA A 246 -3.96 -25.07 25.55
CA ALA A 246 -4.34 -26.17 24.67
C ALA A 246 -3.85 -25.97 23.21
N LEU A 247 -3.33 -24.78 22.84
CA LEU A 247 -2.84 -24.47 21.51
C LEU A 247 -1.49 -25.14 21.27
N HIS A 248 -1.39 -25.91 20.18
CA HIS A 248 -0.13 -26.44 19.70
C HIS A 248 0.45 -25.53 18.62
N LEU A 249 1.53 -24.83 18.96
CA LEU A 249 2.31 -24.04 18.00
C LEU A 249 3.50 -24.86 17.51
N ALA A 250 3.80 -24.78 16.22
CA ALA A 250 4.98 -25.40 15.65
C ALA A 250 6.26 -24.82 16.29
N ASN A 251 7.22 -25.70 16.58
CA ASN A 251 8.56 -25.34 17.03
C ASN A 251 9.58 -25.79 15.98
N PRO A 252 9.92 -24.93 15.01
CA PRO A 252 10.78 -25.31 13.90
C PRO A 252 12.18 -25.72 14.35
N LYS A 253 12.76 -26.69 13.67
CA LYS A 253 14.16 -27.08 13.84
C LYS A 253 15.05 -26.30 12.87
N TYR A 254 16.32 -26.17 13.24
CA TYR A 254 17.29 -25.37 12.51
C TYR A 254 18.60 -26.13 12.29
N PHE A 255 19.20 -25.98 11.11
CA PHE A 255 20.49 -26.55 10.73
C PHE A 255 21.36 -25.53 9.99
N ASP A 256 22.66 -25.79 9.90
CA ASP A 256 23.60 -24.89 9.21
C ASP A 256 23.52 -25.07 7.68
N GLY A 257 23.61 -23.98 6.93
CA GLY A 257 23.53 -24.00 5.46
C GLY A 257 23.95 -22.67 4.83
N PRO A 258 24.01 -22.58 3.48
CA PRO A 258 24.49 -21.40 2.76
C PRO A 258 23.43 -20.28 2.72
N VAL A 259 23.12 -19.70 3.88
CA VAL A 259 22.15 -18.60 4.01
C VAL A 259 22.86 -17.25 3.89
N PRO A 260 22.49 -16.37 2.93
CA PRO A 260 23.02 -15.02 2.88
C PRO A 260 22.70 -14.21 4.14
N ASN A 261 23.72 -13.60 4.74
CA ASN A 261 23.62 -12.79 5.97
C ASN A 261 23.79 -11.29 5.67
N TYR A 262 22.93 -10.72 4.82
CA TYR A 262 22.96 -9.28 4.46
C TYR A 262 22.85 -8.35 5.67
N GLU A 263 22.10 -8.78 6.70
CA GLU A 263 21.91 -8.03 7.95
C GLU A 263 23.10 -8.14 8.92
N LYS A 264 24.13 -8.94 8.59
CA LYS A 264 25.32 -9.19 9.44
C LYS A 264 24.95 -9.62 10.87
N LYS A 265 23.92 -10.47 10.99
CA LYS A 265 23.47 -11.03 12.27
C LYS A 265 24.58 -11.87 12.90
N ASN A 266 24.67 -11.79 14.23
CA ASN A 266 25.54 -12.62 15.05
C ASN A 266 24.71 -13.27 16.18
N PRO A 267 24.55 -14.62 16.22
CA PRO A 267 25.10 -15.58 15.26
C PRO A 267 24.49 -15.43 13.86
N ALA A 268 25.18 -15.98 12.85
CA ALA A 268 24.69 -15.99 11.48
C ALA A 268 23.35 -16.77 11.37
N PRO A 269 22.46 -16.41 10.42
CA PRO A 269 21.20 -17.10 10.22
C PRO A 269 21.40 -18.59 9.89
N LYS A 270 20.55 -19.44 10.47
CA LYS A 270 20.47 -20.86 10.17
C LYS A 270 19.31 -21.15 9.21
N VAL A 271 19.30 -22.35 8.63
CA VAL A 271 18.20 -22.85 7.81
C VAL A 271 17.12 -23.42 8.71
N GLN A 272 15.89 -22.96 8.54
CA GLN A 272 14.73 -23.59 9.18
C GLN A 272 14.33 -24.81 8.37
N GLU A 273 14.02 -25.94 9.00
CA GLU A 273 13.34 -27.05 8.32
C GLU A 273 11.95 -26.61 7.83
N SER A 274 11.55 -27.10 6.65
CA SER A 274 10.20 -26.86 6.11
C SER A 274 9.15 -27.45 7.03
N LEU A 275 7.99 -26.81 7.14
CA LEU A 275 6.88 -27.25 7.97
C LEU A 275 5.77 -27.86 7.12
N THR A 276 4.96 -28.73 7.71
CA THR A 276 3.66 -29.11 7.12
C THR A 276 2.73 -27.90 7.01
N PRO A 277 1.70 -27.92 6.13
CA PRO A 277 0.73 -26.83 6.05
C PRO A 277 0.12 -26.45 7.40
N GLU A 278 -0.30 -27.44 8.20
CA GLU A 278 -0.90 -27.22 9.51
C GLU A 278 0.07 -26.57 10.50
N GLN A 279 1.34 -27.01 10.51
CA GLN A 279 2.38 -26.42 11.36
C GLN A 279 2.69 -24.98 10.95
N SER A 280 2.80 -24.70 9.64
CA SER A 280 3.03 -23.36 9.12
C SER A 280 1.87 -22.41 9.46
N MET A 281 0.63 -22.85 9.24
CA MET A 281 -0.56 -22.07 9.59
C MET A 281 -0.64 -21.75 11.10
N SER A 282 -0.13 -22.64 11.97
CA SER A 282 -0.05 -22.34 13.40
C SER A 282 0.85 -21.13 13.70
N LEU A 283 1.76 -20.78 12.80
CA LEU A 283 2.67 -19.63 12.86
C LEU A 283 2.20 -18.45 11.99
N ILE A 284 0.93 -18.41 11.59
CA ILE A 284 0.34 -17.29 10.86
C ILE A 284 -0.70 -16.57 11.73
N GLN A 285 -0.67 -15.24 11.69
CA GLN A 285 -1.68 -14.36 12.26
C GLN A 285 -2.48 -13.69 11.13
N VAL A 286 -3.79 -13.65 11.29
CA VAL A 286 -4.73 -12.80 10.53
C VAL A 286 -5.50 -11.91 11.51
N PRO A 287 -6.08 -10.77 11.08
CA PRO A 287 -6.77 -9.85 11.98
C PRO A 287 -7.94 -10.50 12.74
N PRO A 288 -8.29 -10.00 13.94
CA PRO A 288 -9.46 -10.46 14.67
C PRO A 288 -10.75 -10.36 13.84
N GLY A 289 -11.54 -11.43 13.87
CA GLY A 289 -12.74 -11.59 13.02
C GLY A 289 -12.48 -12.28 11.69
N PHE A 290 -11.23 -12.54 11.34
CA PHE A 290 -10.86 -13.33 10.16
C PHE A 290 -10.40 -14.75 10.54
N GLU A 291 -10.39 -15.62 9.56
CA GLU A 291 -9.82 -16.96 9.61
C GLU A 291 -8.99 -17.26 8.37
N LEU A 292 -7.90 -17.99 8.56
CA LEU A 292 -7.08 -18.52 7.49
C LEU A 292 -7.53 -19.96 7.19
N GLN A 293 -7.86 -20.23 5.93
CA GLN A 293 -8.29 -21.53 5.44
C GLN A 293 -7.29 -22.01 4.38
N LEU A 294 -6.85 -23.26 4.45
CA LEU A 294 -6.03 -23.88 3.40
C LEU A 294 -6.95 -24.37 2.28
N PHE A 295 -6.73 -23.91 1.05
CA PHE A 295 -7.44 -24.41 -0.12
C PHE A 295 -6.66 -25.51 -0.83
N ALA A 296 -5.36 -25.30 -1.09
CA ALA A 296 -4.49 -26.28 -1.72
C ALA A 296 -3.06 -26.16 -1.17
N SER A 297 -2.35 -27.28 -1.11
CA SER A 297 -0.92 -27.35 -0.77
C SER A 297 -0.23 -28.40 -1.63
N GLU A 298 1.08 -28.51 -1.52
CA GLU A 298 1.86 -29.60 -2.08
C GLU A 298 1.25 -31.00 -1.75
N PRO A 299 1.25 -31.95 -2.71
CA PRO A 299 1.68 -31.86 -4.11
C PRO A 299 0.60 -31.34 -5.08
N MET A 300 -0.59 -30.94 -4.58
CA MET A 300 -1.69 -30.43 -5.43
C MET A 300 -1.27 -29.16 -6.19
N VAL A 301 -0.49 -28.30 -5.54
CA VAL A 301 0.10 -27.10 -6.12
C VAL A 301 1.54 -26.94 -5.64
N VAL A 302 2.44 -26.53 -6.53
CA VAL A 302 3.85 -26.22 -6.22
C VAL A 302 4.24 -24.89 -6.85
N ASN A 303 5.06 -24.10 -6.16
CA ASN A 303 5.58 -22.80 -6.60
C ASN A 303 4.53 -21.90 -7.31
N PRO A 304 3.38 -21.60 -6.66
CA PRO A 304 2.33 -20.79 -7.28
C PRO A 304 2.76 -19.33 -7.41
N ILE A 305 3.01 -18.85 -8.64
CA ILE A 305 3.42 -17.46 -8.89
C ILE A 305 2.23 -16.51 -9.08
N TYR A 306 1.15 -17.00 -9.67
CA TYR A 306 0.00 -16.19 -10.05
C TYR A 306 -1.27 -17.04 -10.13
N MET A 307 -2.40 -16.47 -9.71
CA MET A 307 -3.71 -17.10 -9.79
C MET A 307 -4.78 -16.15 -10.33
N ASN A 308 -5.82 -16.73 -10.92
CA ASN A 308 -7.02 -16.04 -11.39
C ASN A 308 -8.21 -17.01 -11.47
N TRP A 309 -9.42 -16.53 -11.72
CA TRP A 309 -10.62 -17.39 -11.82
C TRP A 309 -11.30 -17.27 -13.18
N ASP A 310 -11.81 -18.39 -13.69
CA ASP A 310 -12.64 -18.40 -14.89
C ASP A 310 -14.08 -17.99 -14.60
N GLU A 311 -14.91 -17.85 -15.64
CA GLU A 311 -16.31 -17.47 -15.48
C GLU A 311 -17.18 -18.47 -14.70
N ARG A 312 -16.63 -19.65 -14.37
CA ARG A 312 -17.27 -20.67 -13.54
C ARG A 312 -16.83 -20.60 -12.08
N GLY A 313 -15.93 -19.67 -11.73
CA GLY A 313 -15.38 -19.51 -10.40
C GLY A 313 -14.30 -20.54 -10.04
N ARG A 314 -13.76 -21.28 -11.01
CA ARG A 314 -12.67 -22.26 -10.77
C ARG A 314 -11.34 -21.52 -10.65
N LEU A 315 -10.47 -21.98 -9.76
CA LEU A 315 -9.16 -21.37 -9.55
C LEU A 315 -8.15 -21.87 -10.59
N TRP A 316 -7.52 -20.97 -11.31
CA TRP A 316 -6.45 -21.24 -12.25
C TRP A 316 -5.14 -20.70 -11.68
N VAL A 317 -4.07 -21.48 -11.77
CA VAL A 317 -2.78 -21.19 -11.12
C VAL A 317 -1.64 -21.46 -12.08
N ILE A 318 -0.67 -20.54 -12.15
CA ILE A 318 0.63 -20.83 -12.73
C ILE A 318 1.50 -21.51 -11.67
N GLU A 319 1.97 -22.71 -11.98
CA GLU A 319 3.06 -23.38 -11.26
C GLU A 319 4.35 -23.17 -12.04
N THR A 320 5.38 -22.64 -11.38
CA THR A 320 6.69 -22.39 -12.01
C THR A 320 7.82 -23.11 -11.28
N VAL A 321 8.36 -24.12 -11.95
CA VAL A 321 9.49 -24.92 -11.47
C VAL A 321 10.80 -24.47 -12.11
N ASP A 322 10.74 -23.77 -13.24
CA ASP A 322 11.93 -23.23 -13.93
C ASP A 322 12.45 -21.92 -13.31
N TYR A 323 11.59 -21.15 -12.63
CA TYR A 323 12.00 -19.89 -12.01
C TYR A 323 12.99 -20.14 -10.86
N PRO A 324 14.05 -19.31 -10.68
CA PRO A 324 14.39 -18.14 -11.50
C PRO A 324 15.41 -18.41 -12.61
N ASN A 325 16.14 -19.54 -12.59
CA ASN A 325 17.39 -19.70 -13.35
C ASN A 325 17.32 -20.68 -14.54
N GLU A 326 16.29 -21.50 -14.67
CA GLU A 326 16.19 -22.54 -15.71
C GLU A 326 15.64 -22.00 -17.04
N ILE A 327 16.19 -20.89 -17.54
CA ILE A 327 15.83 -20.36 -18.86
C ILE A 327 16.25 -21.36 -19.94
N LYS A 328 15.26 -21.98 -20.60
CA LYS A 328 15.47 -22.90 -21.73
C LYS A 328 15.67 -22.14 -23.05
N THR A 329 16.50 -22.69 -23.94
CA THR A 329 16.95 -22.00 -25.17
C THR A 329 16.01 -22.14 -26.36
N ASP A 330 15.15 -23.16 -26.36
CA ASP A 330 14.08 -23.39 -27.33
C ASP A 330 12.75 -22.73 -26.93
N ASP A 331 12.76 -21.98 -25.82
CA ASP A 331 11.60 -21.36 -25.19
C ASP A 331 10.50 -22.37 -24.77
N ILE A 332 10.85 -23.64 -24.58
CA ILE A 332 9.99 -24.72 -24.05
C ILE A 332 10.46 -25.04 -22.63
N GLY A 333 9.79 -24.48 -21.62
CA GLY A 333 10.03 -24.79 -20.21
C GLY A 333 9.18 -25.95 -19.68
N ASP A 334 9.27 -26.18 -18.38
CA ASP A 334 8.56 -27.22 -17.63
C ASP A 334 7.36 -26.65 -16.83
N ASP A 335 7.13 -25.34 -16.93
CA ASP A 335 6.07 -24.62 -16.22
C ASP A 335 4.68 -24.88 -16.84
N ARG A 336 3.65 -24.70 -16.00
CA ARG A 336 2.27 -25.10 -16.34
C ARG A 336 1.22 -24.18 -15.75
N ILE A 337 0.05 -24.17 -16.40
CA ILE A 337 -1.19 -23.61 -15.87
C ILE A 337 -2.11 -24.75 -15.50
N VAL A 338 -2.60 -24.74 -14.26
CA VAL A 338 -3.50 -25.76 -13.72
C VAL A 338 -4.79 -25.17 -13.20
N ILE A 339 -5.86 -25.96 -13.25
CA ILE A 339 -7.17 -25.65 -12.70
C ILE A 339 -7.36 -26.50 -11.45
N LEU A 340 -7.65 -25.84 -10.32
CA LEU A 340 -7.91 -26.45 -9.03
C LEU A 340 -9.40 -26.31 -8.69
N GLU A 341 -10.04 -27.42 -8.36
CA GLU A 341 -11.47 -27.49 -8.07
C GLU A 341 -11.71 -28.18 -6.72
N ASP A 342 -12.66 -27.63 -5.97
CA ASP A 342 -13.33 -28.25 -4.83
C ASP A 342 -14.62 -28.90 -5.35
N THR A 343 -14.62 -30.22 -5.51
CA THR A 343 -15.73 -30.98 -6.12
C THR A 343 -16.71 -31.54 -5.09
N ASP A 344 -16.35 -31.60 -3.82
CA ASP A 344 -17.22 -32.04 -2.72
C ASP A 344 -17.76 -30.91 -1.83
N GLY A 345 -17.25 -29.69 -1.98
CA GLY A 345 -17.70 -28.48 -1.31
C GLY A 345 -17.15 -28.26 0.09
N ASP A 346 -16.10 -28.98 0.49
CA ASP A 346 -15.48 -28.88 1.82
C ASP A 346 -14.58 -27.65 2.00
N GLY A 347 -14.35 -26.89 0.92
CA GLY A 347 -13.52 -25.70 0.89
C GLY A 347 -12.07 -25.94 0.51
N LYS A 348 -11.71 -27.15 0.08
CA LYS A 348 -10.36 -27.55 -0.36
C LYS A 348 -10.38 -28.09 -1.79
N ALA A 349 -9.27 -27.92 -2.49
CA ALA A 349 -9.12 -28.53 -3.80
C ALA A 349 -8.91 -30.04 -3.67
N ASP A 350 -9.72 -30.82 -4.38
CA ASP A 350 -9.59 -32.28 -4.51
C ASP A 350 -9.27 -32.73 -5.95
N LYS A 351 -9.38 -31.81 -6.91
CA LYS A 351 -9.12 -32.10 -8.33
C LYS A 351 -8.17 -31.07 -8.95
N LYS A 352 -7.20 -31.60 -9.73
CA LYS A 352 -6.26 -30.85 -10.54
C LYS A 352 -6.38 -31.22 -12.01
N THR A 353 -6.52 -30.21 -12.88
CA THR A 353 -6.47 -30.36 -14.32
C THR A 353 -5.34 -29.52 -14.89
N ILE A 354 -4.43 -30.10 -15.69
CA ILE A 354 -3.40 -29.33 -16.39
C ILE A 354 -4.04 -28.75 -17.65
N PHE A 355 -4.21 -27.43 -17.68
CA PHE A 355 -4.74 -26.72 -18.84
C PHE A 355 -3.67 -26.54 -19.92
N ALA A 356 -2.46 -26.14 -19.52
CA ALA A 356 -1.34 -25.96 -20.42
C ALA A 356 -0.02 -26.31 -19.74
N GLU A 357 0.87 -26.95 -20.48
CA GLU A 357 2.25 -27.28 -20.11
C GLU A 357 3.22 -26.56 -21.07
N LYS A 358 4.52 -26.78 -20.92
CA LYS A 358 5.54 -26.24 -21.85
C LYS A 358 5.54 -24.71 -21.91
N LEU A 359 5.45 -24.08 -20.75
CA LEU A 359 5.60 -22.63 -20.58
C LEU A 359 7.00 -22.34 -20.04
N ASN A 360 7.56 -21.19 -20.39
CA ASN A 360 8.91 -20.80 -20.00
C ASN A 360 8.83 -19.57 -19.09
N ILE A 361 8.84 -19.79 -17.78
CA ILE A 361 8.76 -18.76 -16.74
C ILE A 361 7.60 -17.77 -17.00
N PRO A 362 6.35 -18.27 -17.09
CA PRO A 362 5.18 -17.39 -17.17
C PRO A 362 4.98 -16.69 -15.81
N THR A 363 4.61 -15.42 -15.85
CA THR A 363 4.49 -14.57 -14.64
C THR A 363 3.05 -14.20 -14.29
N SER A 364 2.13 -14.24 -15.27
CA SER A 364 0.71 -13.96 -15.08
C SER A 364 -0.10 -14.37 -16.31
N PHE A 365 -1.43 -14.45 -16.17
CA PHE A 365 -2.34 -14.64 -17.29
C PHE A 365 -3.67 -13.91 -17.08
N VAL A 366 -4.37 -13.64 -18.18
CA VAL A 366 -5.70 -13.02 -18.17
C VAL A 366 -6.64 -13.71 -19.15
N PHE A 367 -7.89 -13.92 -18.76
CA PHE A 367 -8.92 -14.47 -19.64
C PHE A 367 -9.33 -13.47 -20.72
N SER A 368 -9.36 -13.90 -21.98
CA SER A 368 -9.77 -13.08 -23.11
C SER A 368 -10.09 -13.95 -24.33
N ASN A 369 -11.10 -13.57 -25.11
CA ASN A 369 -11.49 -14.17 -26.40
C ASN A 369 -11.71 -15.69 -26.34
N GLY A 370 -12.32 -16.14 -25.23
CA GLY A 370 -12.57 -17.56 -24.94
C GLY A 370 -11.31 -18.39 -24.62
N GLY A 371 -10.17 -17.76 -24.32
CA GLY A 371 -8.95 -18.42 -23.87
C GLY A 371 -8.23 -17.57 -22.81
N VAL A 372 -6.91 -17.73 -22.71
CA VAL A 372 -6.04 -16.94 -21.83
C VAL A 372 -4.85 -16.35 -22.59
N ILE A 373 -4.47 -15.12 -22.24
CA ILE A 373 -3.19 -14.53 -22.65
C ILE A 373 -2.22 -14.67 -21.48
N VAL A 374 -1.09 -15.31 -21.73
CA VAL A 374 -0.04 -15.61 -20.76
C VAL A 374 1.14 -14.66 -20.99
N SER A 375 1.56 -13.97 -19.93
CA SER A 375 2.79 -13.19 -19.90
C SER A 375 3.97 -14.14 -19.68
N GLN A 376 4.78 -14.31 -20.72
CA GLN A 376 6.10 -14.93 -20.64
C GLN A 376 7.04 -14.22 -21.63
N ALA A 377 8.35 -14.27 -21.40
CA ALA A 377 9.34 -13.74 -22.33
C ALA A 377 9.84 -14.85 -23.27
N PRO A 378 10.21 -14.55 -24.53
CA PRO A 378 10.27 -13.23 -25.17
C PRO A 378 8.96 -12.77 -25.84
N SER A 379 7.94 -13.64 -25.88
CA SER A 379 6.62 -13.36 -26.47
C SER A 379 5.54 -13.81 -25.51
N PHE A 380 4.48 -13.01 -25.40
CA PHE A 380 3.26 -13.50 -24.77
C PHE A 380 2.67 -14.64 -25.59
N VAL A 381 1.85 -15.47 -24.94
CA VAL A 381 1.22 -16.62 -25.59
C VAL A 381 -0.29 -16.57 -25.39
N PHE A 382 -1.05 -16.72 -26.47
CA PHE A 382 -2.48 -16.97 -26.40
C PHE A 382 -2.74 -18.47 -26.41
N LEU A 383 -3.50 -18.95 -25.43
CA LEU A 383 -3.88 -20.35 -25.26
C LEU A 383 -5.40 -20.47 -25.21
N LYS A 384 -5.96 -21.49 -25.84
CA LYS A 384 -7.41 -21.71 -25.84
C LYS A 384 -7.73 -23.20 -25.98
N ASP A 385 -8.81 -23.60 -25.31
CA ASP A 385 -9.49 -24.88 -25.49
C ASP A 385 -10.67 -24.67 -26.47
N THR A 386 -10.72 -25.47 -27.54
CA THR A 386 -11.81 -25.42 -28.52
C THR A 386 -12.78 -26.59 -28.45
N ASN A 387 -12.49 -27.62 -27.65
CA ASN A 387 -13.28 -28.85 -27.59
C ASN A 387 -13.96 -29.09 -26.23
N GLY A 388 -13.59 -28.32 -25.19
CA GLY A 388 -14.23 -28.33 -23.86
C GLY A 388 -13.66 -29.37 -22.88
N ASP A 389 -12.47 -29.93 -23.14
CA ASP A 389 -11.79 -30.86 -22.26
C ASP A 389 -10.90 -30.18 -21.18
N ASP A 390 -10.97 -28.86 -21.09
CA ASP A 390 -10.17 -28.01 -20.21
C ASP A 390 -8.65 -28.11 -20.50
N LYS A 391 -8.27 -28.38 -21.76
CA LYS A 391 -6.88 -28.35 -22.24
C LYS A 391 -6.70 -27.45 -23.45
N ALA A 392 -5.61 -26.69 -23.47
CA ALA A 392 -5.31 -25.81 -24.59
C ALA A 392 -4.91 -26.62 -25.84
N ASP A 393 -5.72 -26.53 -26.89
CA ASP A 393 -5.43 -27.08 -28.22
C ASP A 393 -4.99 -25.99 -29.23
N VAL A 394 -5.16 -24.72 -28.88
CA VAL A 394 -4.62 -23.57 -29.60
C VAL A 394 -3.48 -22.94 -28.81
N ARG A 395 -2.34 -22.72 -29.48
CA ARG A 395 -1.20 -21.97 -28.97
C ARG A 395 -0.69 -20.98 -30.02
N GLN A 396 -0.61 -19.70 -29.66
CA GLN A 396 -0.12 -18.66 -30.56
C GLN A 396 0.78 -17.66 -29.82
N ASN A 397 2.01 -17.47 -30.31
CA ASN A 397 2.87 -16.37 -29.84
C ASN A 397 2.31 -15.03 -30.31
N ILE A 398 2.20 -14.07 -29.39
CA ILE A 398 1.71 -12.72 -29.62
C ILE A 398 2.61 -11.72 -28.88
N LEU A 399 2.61 -10.46 -29.33
CA LEU A 399 3.36 -9.36 -28.69
C LEU A 399 4.84 -9.73 -28.38
N PRO A 400 5.67 -10.04 -29.39
CA PRO A 400 7.09 -10.30 -29.18
C PRO A 400 7.82 -9.02 -28.73
N GLY A 401 8.91 -9.18 -27.97
CA GLY A 401 9.82 -8.08 -27.63
C GLY A 401 10.10 -7.91 -26.13
N TRP A 402 9.63 -8.83 -25.29
CA TRP A 402 9.85 -8.79 -23.84
C TRP A 402 11.25 -9.28 -23.49
N GLY A 403 11.93 -8.57 -22.59
CA GLY A 403 13.28 -8.92 -22.17
C GLY A 403 13.33 -10.15 -21.28
N LYS A 404 14.41 -10.93 -21.41
CA LYS A 404 14.68 -12.15 -20.62
C LYS A 404 15.95 -12.07 -19.77
N ASN A 405 16.52 -10.87 -19.65
CA ASN A 405 17.85 -10.67 -19.04
C ASN A 405 17.83 -10.84 -17.52
N ASP A 406 16.67 -10.59 -16.89
CA ASP A 406 16.42 -10.79 -15.46
C ASP A 406 14.99 -11.31 -15.28
N THR A 407 14.83 -12.53 -14.78
CA THR A 407 13.53 -13.21 -14.71
C THR A 407 12.61 -12.59 -13.65
N HIS A 408 13.15 -11.90 -12.65
CA HIS A 408 12.32 -11.17 -11.70
C HIS A 408 11.81 -9.84 -12.25
N ALA A 409 12.36 -9.32 -13.34
CA ALA A 409 12.03 -7.98 -13.83
C ALA A 409 11.17 -8.01 -15.09
N GLN A 410 10.55 -9.15 -15.38
CA GLN A 410 9.75 -9.38 -16.58
C GLN A 410 8.38 -8.69 -16.52
N ALA A 411 7.66 -8.73 -17.64
CA ALA A 411 6.26 -8.31 -17.66
C ALA A 411 5.44 -9.22 -16.75
N SER A 412 4.47 -8.66 -16.02
CA SER A 412 3.63 -9.39 -15.08
C SER A 412 2.29 -8.70 -14.83
N ASN A 413 1.47 -9.30 -13.96
CA ASN A 413 0.19 -8.78 -13.49
C ASN A 413 -0.78 -8.36 -14.62
N LEU A 414 -0.96 -9.24 -15.62
CA LEU A 414 -1.97 -9.01 -16.65
C LEU A 414 -3.39 -8.94 -16.05
N ARG A 415 -4.13 -7.87 -16.33
CA ARG A 415 -5.52 -7.67 -15.86
C ARG A 415 -6.42 -7.16 -16.98
N TYR A 416 -7.69 -7.58 -16.95
CA TYR A 416 -8.72 -7.03 -17.84
C TYR A 416 -9.26 -5.73 -17.22
N GLY A 417 -9.02 -4.60 -17.88
CA GLY A 417 -9.46 -3.28 -17.43
C GLY A 417 -10.93 -3.01 -17.74
N LEU A 418 -11.56 -2.08 -17.01
CA LEU A 418 -12.93 -1.66 -17.32
C LEU A 418 -13.02 -0.98 -18.68
N ASP A 419 -11.92 -0.44 -19.21
CA ASP A 419 -11.85 0.09 -20.58
C ASP A 419 -11.86 -0.98 -21.68
N ASN A 420 -11.99 -2.26 -21.33
CA ASN A 420 -11.93 -3.42 -22.22
C ASN A 420 -10.55 -3.64 -22.86
N GLN A 421 -9.50 -3.07 -22.25
CA GLN A 421 -8.11 -3.33 -22.62
C GLN A 421 -7.44 -4.25 -21.60
N ILE A 422 -6.36 -4.90 -22.01
CA ILE A 422 -5.52 -5.66 -21.09
C ILE A 422 -4.41 -4.75 -20.59
N TRP A 423 -4.30 -4.63 -19.28
CA TRP A 423 -3.26 -3.87 -18.60
C TRP A 423 -2.21 -4.80 -18.04
N GLY A 424 -0.99 -4.31 -17.88
CA GLY A 424 0.08 -5.02 -17.20
C GLY A 424 1.19 -4.07 -16.78
N VAL A 425 2.14 -4.62 -16.06
CA VAL A 425 3.35 -3.91 -15.63
C VAL A 425 4.59 -4.67 -16.05
N VAL A 426 5.72 -3.97 -16.14
CA VAL A 426 7.01 -4.57 -16.48
C VAL A 426 8.13 -3.95 -15.64
N GLY A 427 9.04 -4.80 -15.16
CA GLY A 427 10.27 -4.37 -14.55
C GLY A 427 11.34 -3.99 -15.57
N TYR A 428 12.57 -3.79 -15.10
CA TYR A 428 13.69 -3.33 -15.93
C TYR A 428 14.21 -4.34 -16.98
N SER A 429 13.69 -5.58 -17.04
CA SER A 429 13.90 -6.43 -18.22
C SER A 429 13.26 -5.81 -19.47
N GLY A 430 12.20 -5.01 -19.27
CA GLY A 430 11.68 -4.09 -20.26
C GLY A 430 11.05 -4.75 -21.48
N TYR A 431 10.77 -3.90 -22.47
CA TYR A 431 10.18 -4.26 -23.75
C TYR A 431 10.78 -3.45 -24.89
N TYR A 432 11.01 -4.10 -26.03
CA TYR A 432 11.36 -3.44 -27.27
C TYR A 432 10.72 -4.14 -28.47
N ASN A 433 9.93 -3.39 -29.25
CA ASN A 433 9.22 -3.95 -30.41
C ASN A 433 10.09 -4.14 -31.66
N GLY A 434 11.41 -3.96 -31.58
CA GLY A 434 12.33 -4.12 -32.71
C GLY A 434 12.28 -3.01 -33.77
N LYS A 435 11.43 -1.99 -33.61
CA LYS A 435 11.26 -0.91 -34.61
C LYS A 435 12.14 0.30 -34.29
N LYS A 436 12.42 1.13 -35.31
CA LYS A 436 13.15 2.40 -35.18
C LYS A 436 12.24 3.59 -35.53
N GLY A 437 12.61 4.80 -35.11
CA GLY A 437 11.87 6.02 -35.42
C GLY A 437 10.55 6.13 -34.66
N LYS A 438 9.52 6.69 -35.30
CA LYS A 438 8.23 7.02 -34.65
C LYS A 438 7.43 5.80 -34.18
N ASP A 439 7.66 4.63 -34.77
CA ASP A 439 7.00 3.38 -34.42
C ASP A 439 7.77 2.58 -33.35
N SER A 440 8.93 3.10 -32.89
CA SER A 440 9.72 2.47 -31.84
C SER A 440 8.98 2.56 -30.51
N ILE A 441 8.66 1.42 -29.92
CA ILE A 441 8.17 1.35 -28.55
C ILE A 441 9.25 0.67 -27.71
N ARG A 442 9.78 1.42 -26.75
CA ARG A 442 10.73 0.93 -25.76
C ARG A 442 10.26 1.28 -24.37
N ILE A 443 10.12 0.26 -23.54
CA ILE A 443 9.70 0.38 -22.15
C ILE A 443 10.85 -0.10 -21.30
N SER A 444 11.38 0.76 -20.43
CA SER A 444 12.36 0.33 -19.43
C SER A 444 11.65 -0.44 -18.33
N ASN A 445 10.64 0.18 -17.73
CA ASN A 445 9.83 -0.32 -16.63
C ASN A 445 8.55 0.52 -16.56
N GLY A 446 7.49 -0.04 -15.97
CA GLY A 446 6.27 0.69 -15.62
C GLY A 446 5.01 0.06 -16.19
N VAL A 447 3.99 0.89 -16.43
CA VAL A 447 2.63 0.44 -16.76
C VAL A 447 2.38 0.52 -18.26
N TYR A 448 1.74 -0.51 -18.81
CA TYR A 448 1.31 -0.56 -20.21
C TYR A 448 -0.10 -1.12 -20.31
N LYS A 449 -0.72 -0.92 -21.47
CA LYS A 449 -1.95 -1.61 -21.85
C LYS A 449 -1.94 -1.99 -23.32
N PHE A 450 -2.79 -2.93 -23.71
CA PHE A 450 -2.99 -3.29 -25.10
C PHE A 450 -4.41 -3.75 -25.39
N ASP A 451 -4.83 -3.56 -26.63
CA ASP A 451 -6.12 -4.06 -27.10
C ASP A 451 -6.06 -5.59 -27.31
N PRO A 452 -6.98 -6.37 -26.72
CA PRO A 452 -6.96 -7.82 -26.81
C PRO A 452 -7.19 -8.38 -28.23
N ASN A 453 -7.74 -7.60 -29.16
CA ASN A 453 -8.05 -8.05 -30.51
C ASN A 453 -6.96 -7.63 -31.51
N THR A 454 -6.57 -6.36 -31.47
CA THR A 454 -5.59 -5.78 -32.41
C THR A 454 -4.14 -5.93 -31.93
N LYS A 455 -3.94 -6.25 -30.64
CA LYS A 455 -2.62 -6.35 -29.99
C LYS A 455 -1.82 -5.04 -30.10
N GLN A 456 -2.49 -3.90 -30.23
CA GLN A 456 -1.81 -2.60 -30.20
C GLN A 456 -1.44 -2.25 -28.76
N LEU A 457 -0.14 -2.20 -28.50
CA LEU A 457 0.45 -1.87 -27.20
C LEU A 457 0.60 -0.35 -27.05
N GLU A 458 0.15 0.19 -25.92
CA GLU A 458 0.36 1.55 -25.47
C GLU A 458 1.19 1.53 -24.19
N TYR A 459 2.30 2.26 -24.19
CA TYR A 459 3.06 2.54 -22.96
C TYR A 459 2.44 3.74 -22.23
N LEU A 460 2.10 3.55 -20.97
CA LEU A 460 1.37 4.55 -20.20
C LEU A 460 2.32 5.44 -19.40
N SER A 461 3.19 4.88 -18.55
CA SER A 461 4.15 5.69 -17.80
C SER A 461 5.23 4.87 -17.12
N ASN A 462 6.36 5.52 -16.82
CA ASN A 462 7.46 4.91 -16.05
C ASN A 462 7.17 4.95 -14.56
N THR A 463 7.76 4.01 -13.84
CA THR A 463 7.69 3.89 -12.38
C THR A 463 9.08 4.06 -11.76
N SER A 464 9.19 3.95 -10.44
CA SER A 464 10.44 4.13 -9.70
C SER A 464 11.44 3.00 -9.91
N ASN A 465 10.98 1.74 -10.04
CA ASN A 465 11.84 0.56 -10.13
C ASN A 465 11.11 -0.63 -10.79
N ASN A 466 11.56 -1.86 -10.50
CA ASN A 466 10.89 -3.10 -10.84
C ASN A 466 9.44 -3.11 -10.35
N THR A 467 8.50 -3.08 -11.29
CA THR A 467 7.07 -2.92 -11.02
C THR A 467 6.39 -4.27 -11.06
N TRP A 468 5.70 -4.61 -9.97
CA TRP A 468 4.98 -5.86 -9.84
C TRP A 468 3.50 -5.64 -9.58
N GLY A 469 3.15 -4.79 -8.61
CA GLY A 469 1.75 -4.58 -8.29
C GLY A 469 1.02 -3.77 -9.35
N LEU A 470 -0.21 -4.18 -9.60
CA LEU A 470 -1.21 -3.45 -10.38
C LEU A 470 -2.57 -3.76 -9.78
N GLY A 471 -3.41 -2.74 -9.56
CA GLY A 471 -4.78 -2.90 -9.06
C GLY A 471 -5.71 -1.80 -9.54
N PHE A 472 -7.00 -2.11 -9.51
CA PHE A 472 -8.07 -1.19 -9.90
C PHE A 472 -9.06 -0.97 -8.76
N SER A 473 -9.50 0.28 -8.59
CA SER A 473 -10.72 0.57 -7.85
C SER A 473 -11.96 0.20 -8.66
N GLU A 474 -13.12 0.11 -8.00
CA GLU A 474 -14.41 -0.11 -8.65
C GLU A 474 -14.84 1.07 -9.54
N GLU A 475 -14.20 2.22 -9.37
CA GLU A 475 -14.40 3.41 -10.22
C GLU A 475 -13.36 3.50 -11.34
N PHE A 476 -12.41 2.57 -11.43
CA PHE A 476 -11.30 2.50 -12.39
C PHE A 476 -10.14 3.49 -12.13
N ASP A 477 -9.86 3.78 -10.86
CA ASP A 477 -8.56 4.33 -10.43
C ASP A 477 -7.51 3.23 -10.46
N VAL A 478 -6.27 3.57 -10.84
CA VAL A 478 -5.19 2.59 -11.04
C VAL A 478 -4.09 2.80 -10.01
N PHE A 479 -3.73 1.72 -9.33
CA PHE A 479 -2.67 1.71 -8.31
C PHE A 479 -1.61 0.66 -8.65
N ILE A 480 -0.40 0.90 -8.18
CA ILE A 480 0.75 0.03 -8.44
C ILE A 480 1.65 -0.04 -7.21
N SER A 481 2.54 -1.03 -7.20
CA SER A 481 3.67 -1.13 -6.27
C SER A 481 4.95 -1.49 -7.01
N THR A 482 6.09 -1.08 -6.45
CA THR A 482 7.41 -1.45 -6.98
C THR A 482 8.32 -1.92 -5.85
N ALA A 483 9.32 -2.71 -6.22
CA ALA A 483 10.42 -3.03 -5.31
C ALA A 483 11.15 -1.77 -4.82
N ASN A 484 11.78 -1.89 -3.66
CA ASN A 484 12.67 -0.92 -3.03
C ASN A 484 11.99 0.41 -2.62
N ASN A 485 11.14 0.37 -1.60
CA ASN A 485 10.43 1.53 -1.02
C ASN A 485 9.50 2.26 -1.98
N THR A 486 8.53 1.56 -2.57
CA THR A 486 7.32 2.15 -3.18
C THR A 486 6.21 1.11 -3.06
N HIS A 487 5.74 0.85 -1.84
CA HIS A 487 4.70 -0.16 -1.63
C HIS A 487 3.35 0.28 -2.16
N THR A 488 3.13 1.58 -2.36
CA THR A 488 1.94 2.08 -3.04
C THR A 488 2.21 3.32 -3.88
N ALA A 489 1.62 3.37 -5.07
CA ALA A 489 1.64 4.52 -5.96
C ALA A 489 0.33 4.61 -6.77
N PHE A 490 -0.05 5.83 -7.14
CA PHE A 490 -1.23 6.13 -7.95
C PHE A 490 -0.82 6.51 -9.38
N PHE A 491 -1.52 5.95 -10.36
CA PHE A 491 -1.38 6.34 -11.77
C PHE A 491 -2.43 7.41 -12.10
N GLY A 492 -2.00 8.67 -12.16
CA GLY A 492 -2.89 9.81 -12.38
C GLY A 492 -3.21 10.10 -13.84
N MET A 493 -2.23 10.00 -14.75
CA MET A 493 -2.48 10.15 -16.19
C MET A 493 -1.37 9.56 -17.09
N PRO A 494 -1.71 9.10 -18.31
CA PRO A 494 -0.74 8.68 -19.32
C PRO A 494 0.32 9.73 -19.67
N ARG A 495 1.57 9.30 -19.80
CA ARG A 495 2.72 10.11 -20.20
C ARG A 495 2.58 10.73 -21.59
N ARG A 496 1.75 10.13 -22.46
CA ARG A 496 1.44 10.69 -23.79
C ARG A 496 0.90 12.12 -23.71
N TYR A 497 0.17 12.48 -22.65
CA TYR A 497 -0.34 13.84 -22.48
C TYR A 497 0.78 14.86 -22.28
N PHE A 498 1.79 14.52 -21.47
CA PHE A 498 2.97 15.36 -21.29
C PHE A 498 3.80 15.47 -22.57
N GLN A 499 3.95 14.36 -23.31
CA GLN A 499 4.70 14.31 -24.57
C GLN A 499 4.11 15.22 -25.65
N LYS A 500 2.78 15.35 -25.73
CA LYS A 500 2.11 16.27 -26.68
C LYS A 500 2.56 17.73 -26.55
N VAL A 501 3.05 18.11 -25.37
CA VAL A 501 3.45 19.50 -25.05
C VAL A 501 4.91 19.59 -24.60
N ASN A 502 5.71 18.58 -24.95
CA ASN A 502 7.14 18.47 -24.65
C ASN A 502 7.48 18.66 -23.16
N ILE A 503 6.62 18.12 -22.28
CA ILE A 503 6.88 18.09 -20.84
C ILE A 503 7.48 16.72 -20.50
N ASN A 504 8.62 16.72 -19.81
CA ASN A 504 9.20 15.51 -19.26
C ASN A 504 8.66 15.33 -17.84
N GLU A 505 7.52 14.65 -17.70
CA GLU A 505 6.92 14.24 -16.41
C GLU A 505 6.53 12.76 -16.41
N THR A 506 6.37 12.19 -15.20
CA THR A 506 5.77 10.88 -15.02
C THR A 506 4.28 11.02 -14.69
N GLY A 507 3.55 9.95 -15.01
CA GLY A 507 2.12 9.80 -14.75
C GLY A 507 1.81 9.07 -13.45
N VAL A 508 2.82 8.82 -12.63
CA VAL A 508 2.76 8.01 -11.41
C VAL A 508 3.24 8.83 -10.23
N GLU A 509 2.49 8.81 -9.14
CA GLU A 509 2.80 9.46 -7.86
C GLU A 509 2.94 8.42 -6.76
N LYS A 510 4.07 8.45 -6.04
CA LYS A 510 4.32 7.58 -4.89
C LYS A 510 3.44 8.00 -3.71
N LEU A 511 2.84 7.05 -3.01
CA LEU A 511 1.88 7.30 -1.93
C LEU A 511 2.34 6.86 -0.53
N ASP A 512 3.44 6.12 -0.38
CA ASP A 512 3.88 5.55 0.90
C ASP A 512 3.85 6.61 2.03
N ALA A 513 3.08 6.36 3.09
CA ALA A 513 2.96 7.22 4.26
C ALA A 513 4.00 6.88 5.35
N HIS A 514 4.63 5.71 5.25
CA HIS A 514 5.57 5.19 6.24
C HIS A 514 6.63 4.30 5.59
N TYR A 515 7.68 3.98 6.36
CA TYR A 515 8.77 3.10 5.94
C TYR A 515 8.66 1.69 6.55
N ALA A 516 8.08 1.57 7.73
CA ALA A 516 8.29 0.41 8.60
C ALA A 516 7.40 -0.78 8.24
N LEU A 517 7.95 -1.98 8.37
CA LEU A 517 7.19 -3.22 8.35
C LEU A 517 6.91 -3.73 9.77
N HIS A 518 5.73 -4.32 9.94
CA HIS A 518 5.31 -4.92 11.20
C HIS A 518 5.39 -6.45 11.14
N THR A 519 6.53 -7.03 11.49
CA THR A 519 6.75 -8.48 11.32
C THR A 519 6.49 -9.27 12.61
N GLY A 520 6.05 -10.53 12.48
CA GLY A 520 5.87 -11.46 13.60
C GLY A 520 7.17 -12.19 14.01
N THR A 521 8.29 -11.90 13.35
CA THR A 521 9.57 -12.56 13.57
C THR A 521 10.75 -11.63 13.27
N LYS A 522 11.88 -11.88 13.93
CA LYS A 522 13.17 -11.20 13.67
C LYS A 522 13.98 -11.85 12.53
N ASN A 523 13.60 -13.06 12.12
CA ASN A 523 14.39 -13.88 11.20
C ASN A 523 14.04 -13.59 9.73
N LEU A 524 14.07 -12.34 9.29
CA LEU A 524 13.69 -11.94 7.93
C LEU A 524 14.74 -12.34 6.89
N ARG A 525 14.40 -12.16 5.61
CA ARG A 525 15.30 -12.43 4.47
C ARG A 525 15.34 -11.27 3.48
N GLN A 526 15.69 -10.10 3.99
CA GLN A 526 15.81 -8.87 3.21
C GLN A 526 17.24 -8.65 2.74
N VAL A 527 17.41 -8.03 1.58
CA VAL A 527 18.73 -7.86 0.93
C VAL A 527 19.27 -6.44 1.00
N ASP A 528 18.39 -5.44 1.00
CA ASP A 528 18.76 -4.02 0.93
C ASP A 528 17.84 -3.13 1.79
N VAL A 529 16.52 -3.28 1.69
CA VAL A 529 15.53 -2.49 2.43
C VAL A 529 15.19 -3.13 3.77
N HIS A 530 16.16 -3.16 4.68
CA HIS A 530 15.98 -3.76 6.02
C HIS A 530 14.95 -2.99 6.87
N GLY A 531 13.89 -3.68 7.28
CA GLY A 531 12.78 -3.13 8.06
C GLY A 531 11.73 -2.39 7.23
N GLY A 532 11.91 -2.26 5.91
CA GLY A 532 10.93 -1.67 4.99
C GLY A 532 10.61 -2.58 3.81
N PHE A 533 9.82 -2.11 2.85
CA PHE A 533 9.37 -2.93 1.72
C PHE A 533 10.48 -3.15 0.69
N THR A 534 10.98 -4.39 0.61
CA THR A 534 11.99 -4.83 -0.35
C THR A 534 11.33 -5.18 -1.68
N ALA A 535 10.31 -6.04 -1.67
CA ALA A 535 9.65 -6.50 -2.88
C ALA A 535 8.36 -5.72 -3.17
N ALA A 536 7.53 -5.48 -2.15
CA ALA A 536 6.16 -4.96 -2.30
C ALA A 536 5.42 -5.60 -3.49
N ALA A 537 5.33 -6.92 -3.54
CA ALA A 537 4.69 -7.64 -4.63
C ALA A 537 3.16 -7.53 -4.57
N GLY A 538 2.49 -7.33 -5.71
CA GLY A 538 1.04 -7.18 -5.78
C GLY A 538 0.50 -5.84 -5.24
N HIS A 539 -0.69 -5.45 -5.70
CA HIS A 539 -1.42 -4.27 -5.22
C HIS A 539 -2.89 -4.40 -5.60
N SER A 540 -3.66 -5.21 -4.88
CA SER A 540 -5.07 -5.48 -5.24
C SER A 540 -6.01 -4.89 -4.22
N LEU A 541 -7.06 -4.21 -4.68
CA LEU A 541 -8.05 -3.58 -3.80
C LEU A 541 -9.15 -4.57 -3.41
N TYR A 542 -9.65 -4.41 -2.20
CA TYR A 542 -10.85 -5.11 -1.77
C TYR A 542 -12.11 -4.55 -2.46
N THR A 543 -12.66 -5.31 -3.41
CA THR A 543 -13.75 -4.87 -4.32
C THR A 543 -15.01 -5.75 -4.25
N ALA A 544 -15.27 -6.30 -3.06
CA ALA A 544 -16.46 -7.09 -2.71
C ALA A 544 -17.14 -6.55 -1.44
N ARG A 545 -18.29 -7.12 -1.03
CA ARG A 545 -19.08 -6.69 0.16
C ARG A 545 -19.09 -7.71 1.30
N VAL A 546 -18.27 -8.77 1.21
CA VAL A 546 -18.22 -9.84 2.22
C VAL A 546 -17.52 -9.39 3.51
N TYR A 547 -16.35 -8.80 3.41
CA TYR A 547 -15.66 -8.16 4.53
C TYR A 547 -16.41 -6.92 5.01
N PRO A 548 -16.11 -6.45 6.24
CA PRO A 548 -16.64 -5.21 6.77
C PRO A 548 -16.41 -3.99 5.86
N LYS A 549 -17.29 -2.99 5.98
CA LYS A 549 -17.35 -1.79 5.14
C LYS A 549 -16.05 -1.00 5.08
N GLU A 550 -15.25 -1.01 6.15
CA GLU A 550 -13.95 -0.36 6.21
C GLU A 550 -12.95 -0.88 5.15
N PHE A 551 -13.19 -2.06 4.56
CA PHE A 551 -12.39 -2.58 3.46
C PHE A 551 -12.80 -2.07 2.08
N TRP A 552 -14.09 -1.73 1.89
CA TRP A 552 -14.70 -1.60 0.57
C TRP A 552 -14.06 -0.50 -0.27
N ASN A 553 -13.50 -0.89 -1.43
CA ASN A 553 -12.89 0.00 -2.41
C ASN A 553 -11.82 0.95 -1.84
N ARG A 554 -11.17 0.52 -0.74
CA ARG A 554 -10.27 1.38 0.06
C ARG A 554 -9.00 0.67 0.50
N ILE A 555 -9.09 -0.59 0.92
CA ILE A 555 -7.95 -1.35 1.39
C ILE A 555 -7.32 -2.09 0.21
N ALA A 556 -6.02 -1.84 -0.03
CA ALA A 556 -5.22 -2.60 -0.97
C ALA A 556 -4.27 -3.57 -0.24
N PHE A 557 -3.99 -4.69 -0.89
CA PHE A 557 -3.14 -5.76 -0.36
C PHE A 557 -1.79 -5.75 -1.08
N VAL A 558 -0.73 -5.54 -0.31
CA VAL A 558 0.66 -5.56 -0.79
C VAL A 558 1.40 -6.69 -0.09
N THR A 559 1.83 -7.69 -0.84
CA THR A 559 2.58 -8.82 -0.32
C THR A 559 4.07 -8.47 -0.18
N GLU A 560 4.72 -8.96 0.86
CA GLU A 560 6.14 -8.78 1.07
C GLU A 560 6.77 -10.13 1.42
N PRO A 561 7.14 -10.95 0.42
CA PRO A 561 7.65 -12.31 0.66
C PRO A 561 8.97 -12.31 1.46
N THR A 562 9.79 -11.25 1.39
CA THR A 562 11.03 -11.17 2.19
C THR A 562 10.77 -10.95 3.68
N ALA A 563 9.56 -10.50 4.02
CA ALA A 563 9.10 -10.24 5.38
C ALA A 563 7.86 -11.05 5.80
N ARG A 564 7.35 -11.90 4.91
CA ARG A 564 6.34 -12.95 5.18
C ARG A 564 4.99 -12.43 5.61
N LEU A 565 4.59 -11.33 4.98
CA LEU A 565 3.36 -10.63 5.33
C LEU A 565 2.59 -10.13 4.11
N ILE A 566 1.35 -9.78 4.37
CA ILE A 566 0.50 -9.01 3.46
C ILE A 566 0.11 -7.74 4.20
N HIS A 567 0.65 -6.61 3.75
CA HIS A 567 0.35 -5.29 4.28
C HIS A 567 -0.99 -4.77 3.74
N LYS A 568 -1.74 -4.06 4.58
CA LYS A 568 -2.96 -3.33 4.22
C LYS A 568 -2.62 -1.87 3.98
N VAL A 569 -2.69 -1.44 2.73
CA VAL A 569 -2.62 -0.01 2.38
C VAL A 569 -4.02 0.58 2.52
N ILE A 570 -4.15 1.61 3.36
CA ILE A 570 -5.42 2.34 3.51
C ILE A 570 -5.43 3.52 2.54
N LEU A 571 -6.15 3.41 1.43
CA LEU A 571 -6.21 4.50 0.45
C LEU A 571 -7.24 5.55 0.89
N GLN A 572 -6.92 6.83 0.67
CA GLN A 572 -7.85 7.94 0.82
C GLN A 572 -7.71 8.88 -0.38
N GLN A 573 -8.84 9.26 -0.99
CA GLN A 573 -8.83 10.27 -2.04
C GLN A 573 -8.28 11.59 -1.50
N SER A 574 -7.35 12.20 -2.23
CA SER A 574 -6.76 13.49 -1.93
C SER A 574 -6.77 14.34 -3.19
N GLY A 575 -7.75 15.24 -3.28
CA GLY A 575 -8.03 15.99 -4.50
C GLY A 575 -8.43 15.06 -5.65
N SER A 576 -7.76 15.20 -6.80
CA SER A 576 -7.91 14.31 -7.96
C SER A 576 -6.97 13.09 -7.92
N GLY A 577 -6.13 12.99 -6.90
CA GLY A 577 -5.26 11.85 -6.62
C GLY A 577 -5.64 11.12 -5.33
N PHE A 578 -4.66 10.47 -4.73
CA PHE A 578 -4.81 9.67 -3.52
C PHE A 578 -3.63 9.88 -2.57
N LYS A 579 -3.79 9.43 -1.33
CA LYS A 579 -2.71 9.24 -0.35
C LYS A 579 -2.95 7.94 0.41
N GLU A 580 -1.90 7.40 1.00
CA GLU A 580 -2.03 6.40 2.06
C GLU A 580 -2.40 7.12 3.38
N ASP A 581 -3.38 6.57 4.10
CA ASP A 581 -3.92 7.11 5.35
C ASP A 581 -3.41 6.30 6.55
N GLY A 582 -2.29 6.73 7.11
CA GLY A 582 -1.65 6.08 8.25
C GLY A 582 -0.96 4.75 7.90
N ASP A 583 -0.83 3.87 8.88
CA ASP A 583 -0.30 2.51 8.72
C ASP A 583 -1.42 1.50 9.01
N GLY A 584 -1.78 0.70 8.00
CA GLY A 584 -2.84 -0.30 8.13
C GLY A 584 -2.41 -1.61 8.78
N TRP A 585 -1.12 -1.80 9.06
CA TRP A 585 -0.53 -3.06 9.50
C TRP A 585 -0.90 -4.21 8.55
N ASN A 586 -0.98 -5.45 9.03
CA ASN A 586 -1.07 -6.61 8.15
C ASN A 586 -2.47 -7.21 8.07
N LEU A 587 -2.79 -7.78 6.91
CA LEU A 587 -3.87 -8.76 6.75
C LEU A 587 -3.38 -10.19 7.04
N LEU A 588 -2.09 -10.45 6.83
CA LEU A 588 -1.45 -11.73 7.13
C LEU A 588 -0.02 -11.45 7.61
N ASN A 589 0.41 -12.13 8.66
CA ASN A 589 1.77 -12.02 9.19
C ASN A 589 2.25 -13.42 9.64
N SER A 590 3.38 -13.89 9.13
CA SER A 590 3.93 -15.22 9.43
C SER A 590 5.27 -15.16 10.14
N ALA A 591 5.47 -16.09 11.09
CA ALA A 591 6.77 -16.37 11.69
C ALA A 591 7.48 -17.60 11.09
N ASP A 592 6.83 -18.36 10.21
CA ASP A 592 7.44 -19.48 9.48
C ASP A 592 8.42 -18.95 8.44
N GLU A 593 9.69 -19.34 8.51
CA GLU A 593 10.72 -18.75 7.65
C GLU A 593 10.58 -19.01 6.15
N TRP A 594 9.74 -19.99 5.77
CA TRP A 594 9.44 -20.39 4.40
C TRP A 594 8.23 -19.68 3.79
N ALA A 595 7.36 -19.07 4.61
CA ALA A 595 6.16 -18.41 4.09
C ALA A 595 6.56 -17.20 3.22
N ALA A 596 6.11 -17.21 1.97
CA ALA A 596 6.43 -16.23 0.95
C ALA A 596 5.16 -15.88 0.16
N PRO A 597 4.25 -15.07 0.72
CA PRO A 597 3.08 -14.59 -0.02
C PRO A 597 3.54 -13.74 -1.22
N ILE A 598 3.05 -14.06 -2.42
CA ILE A 598 3.41 -13.38 -3.69
C ILE A 598 2.23 -12.61 -4.29
N GLN A 599 1.01 -13.12 -4.13
CA GLN A 599 -0.20 -12.49 -4.61
C GLN A 599 -1.32 -12.57 -3.57
N ALA A 600 -2.11 -11.51 -3.46
CA ALA A 600 -3.35 -11.47 -2.70
C ALA A 600 -4.47 -10.85 -3.57
N GLU A 601 -5.59 -11.56 -3.75
CA GLU A 601 -6.70 -11.14 -4.62
C GLU A 601 -8.05 -11.40 -3.98
N VAL A 602 -9.06 -10.60 -4.34
CA VAL A 602 -10.44 -10.89 -3.99
C VAL A 602 -10.97 -11.99 -4.92
N GLY A 603 -11.29 -13.14 -4.36
CA GLY A 603 -11.85 -14.27 -5.09
C GLY A 603 -13.34 -14.11 -5.41
N PRO A 604 -13.94 -15.06 -6.16
CA PRO A 604 -15.34 -15.01 -6.58
C PRO A 604 -16.33 -15.03 -5.41
N ASP A 605 -15.92 -15.64 -4.31
CA ASP A 605 -16.63 -15.72 -3.02
C ASP A 605 -16.53 -14.44 -2.19
N GLY A 606 -15.69 -13.47 -2.58
CA GLY A 606 -15.44 -12.23 -1.83
C GLY A 606 -14.43 -12.39 -0.69
N ALA A 607 -13.82 -13.57 -0.51
CA ALA A 607 -12.69 -13.76 0.39
C ALA A 607 -11.40 -13.25 -0.26
N VAL A 608 -10.36 -12.97 0.54
CA VAL A 608 -9.03 -12.69 -0.01
C VAL A 608 -8.25 -13.99 -0.13
N TRP A 609 -7.87 -14.35 -1.34
CA TRP A 609 -7.07 -15.52 -1.65
C TRP A 609 -5.60 -15.13 -1.72
N VAL A 610 -4.72 -16.02 -1.29
CA VAL A 610 -3.27 -15.79 -1.23
C VAL A 610 -2.52 -16.93 -1.90
N THR A 611 -1.62 -16.60 -2.84
CA THR A 611 -0.57 -17.53 -3.25
C THR A 611 0.62 -17.39 -2.31
N ASP A 612 0.99 -18.49 -1.67
CA ASP A 612 2.20 -18.62 -0.88
C ASP A 612 3.15 -19.53 -1.64
N TRP A 613 4.24 -18.96 -2.13
CA TRP A 613 5.25 -19.69 -2.89
C TRP A 613 5.92 -20.79 -2.06
N TYR A 614 6.00 -20.58 -0.74
CA TYR A 614 6.59 -21.49 0.24
C TYR A 614 8.04 -21.92 -0.07
N ASP A 615 8.97 -20.98 0.00
CA ASP A 615 10.39 -21.21 -0.27
C ASP A 615 11.26 -20.43 0.72
N PHE A 616 12.35 -21.06 1.16
CA PHE A 616 13.30 -20.47 2.08
C PHE A 616 14.19 -19.40 1.41
N ILE A 617 14.53 -19.55 0.13
CA ILE A 617 15.34 -18.60 -0.65
C ILE A 617 14.52 -17.97 -1.77
N ILE A 618 13.94 -16.81 -1.48
CA ILE A 618 13.16 -16.03 -2.45
C ILE A 618 13.89 -14.80 -3.01
N GLN A 619 15.06 -14.45 -2.46
CA GLN A 619 15.82 -13.27 -2.90
C GLN A 619 16.45 -13.55 -4.26
N HIS A 620 16.47 -12.55 -5.15
CA HIS A 620 17.02 -12.69 -6.50
C HIS A 620 18.34 -11.96 -6.66
N ASN A 621 18.36 -10.67 -6.30
CA ASN A 621 19.49 -9.74 -6.38
C ASN A 621 19.49 -8.83 -5.14
N PRO A 622 20.62 -8.17 -4.81
CA PRO A 622 21.96 -8.33 -5.38
C PRO A 622 22.58 -9.69 -5.04
N THR A 623 23.53 -10.16 -5.86
CA THR A 623 24.28 -11.39 -5.62
C THR A 623 25.05 -11.32 -4.29
N PRO A 624 24.92 -12.33 -3.39
CA PRO A 624 25.71 -12.42 -2.17
C PRO A 624 27.22 -12.41 -2.45
N SER A 625 27.97 -11.63 -1.66
CA SER A 625 29.43 -11.68 -1.58
C SER A 625 29.88 -11.91 -0.14
N GLU A 626 31.14 -12.31 0.08
CA GLU A 626 31.68 -12.44 1.44
C GLU A 626 31.57 -11.12 2.23
N ALA A 627 31.82 -9.99 1.58
CA ALA A 627 31.75 -8.67 2.20
C ALA A 627 30.31 -8.20 2.50
N SER A 628 29.37 -8.52 1.61
CA SER A 628 27.98 -8.06 1.74
C SER A 628 27.12 -8.97 2.61
N ALA A 629 27.32 -10.29 2.52
CA ALA A 629 26.42 -11.29 3.10
C ALA A 629 27.14 -12.53 3.68
N GLY A 630 28.47 -12.55 3.75
CA GLY A 630 29.22 -13.70 4.27
C GLY A 630 29.19 -14.97 3.40
N LEU A 631 28.64 -14.87 2.18
CA LEU A 631 28.52 -15.97 1.23
C LEU A 631 28.95 -15.48 -0.15
N LYS A 632 29.89 -16.16 -0.80
CA LYS A 632 30.24 -15.90 -2.20
C LYS A 632 29.32 -16.69 -3.11
N ALA A 633 28.44 -16.01 -3.83
CA ALA A 633 27.53 -16.62 -4.81
C ALA A 633 27.79 -16.08 -6.23
N GLU A 634 27.28 -16.80 -7.22
CA GLU A 634 27.30 -16.42 -8.64
C GLU A 634 25.87 -16.41 -9.20
N ASN A 635 25.65 -15.65 -10.28
CA ASN A 635 24.35 -15.59 -10.94
C ASN A 635 24.18 -16.73 -11.97
N GLY A 636 22.98 -17.30 -12.02
CA GLY A 636 22.56 -18.22 -13.07
C GLY A 636 22.03 -17.48 -14.30
N LYS A 637 21.47 -18.23 -15.27
CA LYS A 637 21.00 -17.68 -16.56
C LYS A 637 19.86 -16.67 -16.40
N GLY A 638 19.05 -16.79 -15.35
CA GLY A 638 17.97 -15.83 -15.06
C GLY A 638 18.42 -14.60 -14.29
N ASN A 639 19.73 -14.42 -14.10
CA ASN A 639 20.33 -13.33 -13.33
C ASN A 639 19.94 -13.35 -11.83
N ALA A 640 19.53 -14.51 -11.30
CA ALA A 640 19.39 -14.75 -9.88
C ALA A 640 20.62 -15.47 -9.36
N TYR A 641 21.04 -15.16 -8.13
CA TYR A 641 22.12 -15.94 -7.53
C TYR A 641 21.70 -17.40 -7.30
N ILE A 642 22.63 -18.31 -7.57
CA ILE A 642 22.45 -19.75 -7.40
C ILE A 642 22.52 -20.09 -5.91
N ASN A 643 21.54 -20.82 -5.41
CA ASN A 643 21.53 -21.31 -4.03
C ASN A 643 20.83 -22.68 -3.97
N PRO A 644 21.45 -23.71 -3.36
CA PRO A 644 20.86 -25.06 -3.28
C PRO A 644 19.66 -25.15 -2.33
N LEU A 645 19.35 -24.10 -1.57
CA LEU A 645 18.20 -24.06 -0.66
C LEU A 645 16.92 -23.51 -1.32
N ARG A 646 16.93 -23.21 -2.63
CA ARG A 646 15.70 -22.88 -3.38
C ARG A 646 14.83 -24.12 -3.54
N ASP A 647 13.53 -23.96 -3.35
CA ASP A 647 12.57 -25.06 -3.38
C ASP A 647 11.77 -25.09 -4.68
N HIS A 648 11.52 -26.29 -5.20
CA HIS A 648 10.77 -26.54 -6.44
C HIS A 648 9.64 -27.57 -6.24
N GLU A 649 9.29 -27.88 -4.99
CA GLU A 649 8.40 -28.99 -4.64
C GLU A 649 7.20 -28.57 -3.78
N ARG A 650 7.21 -27.36 -3.21
CA ARG A 650 6.21 -26.88 -2.26
C ARG A 650 5.51 -25.62 -2.74
N GLY A 651 4.32 -25.37 -2.20
CA GLY A 651 3.52 -24.23 -2.58
C GLY A 651 2.10 -24.34 -2.03
N ARG A 652 1.50 -23.20 -1.67
CA ARG A 652 0.22 -23.19 -0.95
C ARG A 652 -0.69 -22.08 -1.43
N ILE A 653 -1.98 -22.35 -1.30
CA ILE A 653 -3.04 -21.41 -1.58
C ILE A 653 -3.93 -21.34 -0.35
N TYR A 654 -4.02 -20.14 0.21
CA TYR A 654 -4.88 -19.85 1.35
C TYR A 654 -6.06 -18.97 0.95
N ARG A 655 -7.10 -19.03 1.76
CA ARG A 655 -8.22 -18.09 1.78
C ARG A 655 -8.25 -17.42 3.15
N ILE A 656 -8.36 -16.11 3.17
CA ILE A 656 -8.65 -15.32 4.35
C ILE A 656 -10.15 -15.03 4.27
N ALA A 657 -10.93 -15.57 5.20
CA ALA A 657 -12.38 -15.41 5.24
C ALA A 657 -12.79 -14.59 6.47
N TYR A 658 -13.89 -13.85 6.35
CA TYR A 658 -14.47 -13.11 7.49
C TYR A 658 -15.53 -13.96 8.18
N LYS A 659 -15.38 -14.16 9.50
CA LYS A 659 -16.13 -15.17 10.27
C LYS A 659 -17.65 -14.92 10.37
N ASP A 660 -18.09 -13.66 10.32
CA ASP A 660 -19.51 -13.32 10.51
C ASP A 660 -20.27 -13.18 9.18
N ASN A 661 -19.77 -13.74 8.08
CA ASN A 661 -20.44 -13.65 6.78
C ASN A 661 -20.48 -14.98 6.03
N ASP A 662 -21.60 -15.69 6.19
CA ASP A 662 -21.88 -16.99 5.56
C ASP A 662 -22.32 -16.88 4.08
N LYS A 663 -22.27 -15.69 3.47
CA LYS A 663 -22.64 -15.52 2.05
C LYS A 663 -21.61 -16.18 1.14
N LYS A 664 -21.78 -17.48 0.89
CA LYS A 664 -21.11 -18.18 -0.21
C LYS A 664 -21.66 -17.64 -1.53
N ASN A 665 -20.87 -16.86 -2.27
CA ASN A 665 -21.23 -16.48 -3.63
C ASN A 665 -20.92 -17.65 -4.57
N THR A 666 -21.94 -18.43 -4.91
CA THR A 666 -21.84 -19.63 -5.77
C THR A 666 -22.20 -19.32 -7.24
N LEU A 667 -22.01 -18.08 -7.69
CA LEU A 667 -22.35 -17.70 -9.05
C LEU A 667 -21.50 -18.50 -10.06
N LYS A 668 -22.10 -18.85 -11.19
CA LYS A 668 -21.45 -19.41 -12.37
C LYS A 668 -22.03 -18.70 -13.57
N LEU A 669 -21.19 -18.12 -14.41
CA LEU A 669 -21.61 -17.42 -15.61
C LEU A 669 -21.51 -18.33 -16.84
N ASP A 670 -22.50 -18.25 -17.71
CA ASP A 670 -22.49 -18.86 -19.03
C ASP A 670 -22.49 -17.76 -20.08
N LYS A 671 -21.53 -17.81 -21.02
CA LYS A 671 -21.44 -16.88 -22.16
C LYS A 671 -22.69 -16.87 -23.05
N ASN A 672 -23.51 -17.93 -22.99
CA ASN A 672 -24.75 -18.04 -23.73
C ASN A 672 -25.94 -17.38 -23.01
N ASP A 673 -25.92 -17.28 -21.68
CA ASP A 673 -26.97 -16.66 -20.87
C ASP A 673 -26.78 -15.14 -20.77
N VAL A 674 -27.19 -14.43 -21.82
CA VAL A 674 -27.08 -12.96 -21.90
C VAL A 674 -27.78 -12.25 -20.75
N ASN A 675 -28.94 -12.77 -20.31
CA ASN A 675 -29.69 -12.16 -19.22
C ASN A 675 -28.95 -12.32 -17.89
N GLY A 676 -28.39 -13.50 -17.63
CA GLY A 676 -27.51 -13.76 -16.49
C GLY A 676 -26.28 -12.85 -16.48
N LEU A 677 -25.63 -12.65 -17.64
CA LEU A 677 -24.50 -11.72 -17.76
C LEU A 677 -24.89 -10.27 -17.44
N VAL A 678 -26.02 -9.78 -17.98
CA VAL A 678 -26.49 -8.42 -17.67
C VAL A 678 -26.83 -8.27 -16.19
N ALA A 679 -27.46 -9.29 -15.58
CA ALA A 679 -27.75 -9.30 -14.14
C ALA A 679 -26.46 -9.27 -13.30
N ALA A 680 -25.44 -10.01 -13.72
CA ALA A 680 -24.14 -10.09 -13.03
C ALA A 680 -23.36 -8.76 -13.03
N LEU A 681 -23.65 -7.82 -13.95
CA LEU A 681 -23.12 -6.44 -13.87
C LEU A 681 -23.55 -5.71 -12.59
N SER A 682 -24.57 -6.21 -11.87
CA SER A 682 -25.03 -5.65 -10.60
C SER A 682 -24.53 -6.42 -9.37
N ASN A 683 -23.60 -7.37 -9.53
CA ASN A 683 -23.07 -8.14 -8.40
C ASN A 683 -22.20 -7.26 -7.48
N ASP A 684 -22.24 -7.53 -6.17
CA ASP A 684 -21.45 -6.79 -5.17
C ASP A 684 -19.94 -7.06 -5.25
N ASN A 685 -19.50 -8.05 -6.03
CA ASN A 685 -18.10 -8.39 -6.27
C ASN A 685 -17.69 -8.01 -7.71
N MET A 686 -16.64 -7.18 -7.82
CA MET A 686 -16.10 -6.69 -9.10
C MET A 686 -15.66 -7.82 -10.03
N PHE A 687 -15.19 -8.95 -9.51
CA PHE A 687 -14.82 -10.12 -10.32
C PHE A 687 -15.97 -10.53 -11.26
N TRP A 688 -17.18 -10.69 -10.72
CA TRP A 688 -18.34 -11.12 -11.50
C TRP A 688 -18.80 -10.06 -12.49
N ARG A 689 -18.72 -8.77 -12.11
CA ARG A 689 -19.08 -7.67 -13.01
C ARG A 689 -18.13 -7.54 -14.18
N THR A 690 -16.82 -7.56 -13.92
CA THR A 690 -15.79 -7.49 -14.98
C THR A 690 -15.83 -8.70 -15.89
N THR A 691 -16.06 -9.90 -15.33
CA THR A 691 -16.23 -11.14 -16.11
C THR A 691 -17.46 -11.06 -17.00
N ALA A 692 -18.60 -10.61 -16.47
CA ALA A 692 -19.81 -10.45 -17.25
C ALA A 692 -19.66 -9.39 -18.35
N GLN A 693 -19.04 -8.25 -18.05
CA GLN A 693 -18.72 -7.22 -19.04
C GLN A 693 -17.85 -7.79 -20.17
N ARG A 694 -16.75 -8.49 -19.83
CA ARG A 694 -15.87 -9.13 -20.80
C ARG A 694 -16.67 -10.06 -21.73
N LEU A 695 -17.47 -10.96 -21.16
CA LEU A 695 -18.25 -11.94 -21.94
C LEU A 695 -19.30 -11.26 -22.84
N LEU A 696 -19.97 -10.19 -22.36
CA LEU A 696 -20.91 -9.40 -23.18
C LEU A 696 -20.20 -8.72 -24.36
N VAL A 697 -19.02 -8.13 -24.13
CA VAL A 697 -18.23 -7.45 -25.15
C VAL A 697 -17.66 -8.44 -26.17
N GLU A 698 -17.14 -9.57 -25.72
CA GLU A 698 -16.66 -10.66 -26.59
C GLU A 698 -17.77 -11.23 -27.47
N LYS A 699 -19.00 -11.32 -26.93
CA LYS A 699 -20.18 -11.77 -27.68
C LYS A 699 -20.63 -10.76 -28.74
N GLY A 700 -20.46 -9.46 -28.48
CA GLY A 700 -20.79 -8.40 -29.43
C GLY A 700 -22.29 -8.19 -29.69
N ASP A 701 -23.16 -8.79 -28.87
CA ASP A 701 -24.61 -8.73 -29.04
C ASP A 701 -25.16 -7.39 -28.54
N LYS A 702 -25.61 -6.56 -29.48
CA LYS A 702 -26.17 -5.23 -29.20
C LYS A 702 -27.64 -5.27 -28.74
N SER A 703 -28.31 -6.41 -28.75
CA SER A 703 -29.70 -6.52 -28.24
C SER A 703 -29.82 -6.20 -26.74
N VAL A 704 -28.69 -6.26 -26.00
CA VAL A 704 -28.62 -5.97 -24.56
C VAL A 704 -28.70 -4.48 -24.21
N LEU A 705 -28.54 -3.59 -25.19
CA LEU A 705 -28.45 -2.15 -24.97
C LEU A 705 -29.61 -1.57 -24.13
N PRO A 706 -30.90 -1.92 -24.35
CA PRO A 706 -32.00 -1.44 -23.51
C PRO A 706 -31.85 -1.82 -22.04
N ALA A 707 -31.28 -2.98 -21.73
CA ALA A 707 -31.03 -3.39 -20.35
C ALA A 707 -29.85 -2.63 -19.74
N LEU A 708 -28.78 -2.40 -20.52
CA LEU A 708 -27.66 -1.54 -20.10
C LEU A 708 -28.13 -0.10 -19.84
N TYR A 709 -29.02 0.44 -20.66
CA TYR A 709 -29.59 1.78 -20.46
C TYR A 709 -30.32 1.90 -19.13
N LYS A 710 -31.02 0.84 -18.68
CA LYS A 710 -31.67 0.83 -17.36
C LYS A 710 -30.65 0.90 -16.22
N LEU A 711 -29.53 0.18 -16.33
CA LEU A 711 -28.44 0.24 -15.35
C LEU A 711 -27.81 1.63 -15.29
N VAL A 712 -27.50 2.25 -16.44
CA VAL A 712 -26.94 3.61 -16.49
C VAL A 712 -27.89 4.66 -15.93
N ASN A 713 -29.20 4.50 -16.15
CA ASN A 713 -30.22 5.43 -15.65
C ASN A 713 -30.58 5.24 -14.17
N ASN A 714 -30.18 4.14 -13.53
CA ASN A 714 -30.40 3.93 -12.11
C ASN A 714 -29.51 4.89 -11.32
N THR A 715 -30.09 5.77 -10.51
CA THR A 715 -29.36 6.78 -9.73
C THR A 715 -28.98 6.32 -8.32
N SER A 716 -29.30 5.08 -7.96
CA SER A 716 -28.98 4.53 -6.65
C SER A 716 -27.48 4.34 -6.50
N VAL A 717 -26.95 4.68 -5.32
CA VAL A 717 -25.55 4.46 -4.96
C VAL A 717 -25.50 3.56 -3.75
N ASP A 718 -24.43 2.78 -3.62
CA ASP A 718 -24.18 1.99 -2.42
C ASP A 718 -23.76 2.86 -1.23
N GLU A 719 -23.44 2.23 -0.11
CA GLU A 719 -23.11 2.94 1.11
C GLU A 719 -21.77 3.71 1.10
N ILE A 720 -20.97 3.54 0.06
CA ILE A 720 -19.74 4.31 -0.18
C ILE A 720 -19.89 5.27 -1.37
N GLY A 721 -21.11 5.45 -1.89
CA GLY A 721 -21.41 6.42 -2.95
C GLY A 721 -21.09 5.94 -4.37
N VAL A 722 -20.83 4.63 -4.54
CA VAL A 722 -20.47 4.03 -5.81
C VAL A 722 -21.71 3.43 -6.48
N ASN A 723 -21.85 3.63 -7.79
CA ASN A 723 -22.80 2.88 -8.62
C ASN A 723 -22.02 2.06 -9.66
N ALA A 724 -21.39 0.98 -9.17
CA ALA A 724 -20.63 0.06 -10.01
C ALA A 724 -21.46 -0.53 -11.18
N PRO A 725 -22.75 -0.90 -11.02
CA PRO A 725 -23.56 -1.37 -12.14
C PRO A 725 -23.62 -0.39 -13.32
N ALA A 726 -23.84 0.90 -13.05
CA ALA A 726 -23.87 1.93 -14.09
C ALA A 726 -22.49 2.14 -14.75
N ILE A 727 -21.40 2.08 -13.98
CA ILE A 727 -20.02 2.18 -14.49
C ILE A 727 -19.75 1.03 -15.47
N HIS A 728 -20.02 -0.21 -15.07
CA HIS A 728 -19.84 -1.37 -15.95
C HIS A 728 -20.75 -1.33 -17.17
N ALA A 729 -21.99 -0.84 -17.05
CA ALA A 729 -22.90 -0.70 -18.17
C ALA A 729 -22.38 0.31 -19.22
N LEU A 730 -21.85 1.47 -18.78
CA LEU A 730 -21.20 2.45 -19.67
C LEU A 730 -20.01 1.86 -20.42
N TRP A 731 -19.15 1.14 -19.70
CA TRP A 731 -17.97 0.50 -20.29
C TRP A 731 -18.32 -0.70 -21.20
N THR A 732 -19.40 -1.42 -20.91
CA THR A 732 -19.95 -2.46 -21.79
C THR A 732 -20.49 -1.83 -23.08
N MET A 733 -21.25 -0.72 -22.98
CA MET A 733 -21.71 0.04 -24.16
C MET A 733 -20.54 0.55 -25.02
N HIS A 734 -19.45 0.97 -24.38
CA HIS A 734 -18.20 1.35 -25.06
C HIS A 734 -17.57 0.16 -25.79
N GLY A 735 -17.40 -0.99 -25.12
CA GLY A 735 -16.84 -2.21 -25.72
C GLY A 735 -17.68 -2.77 -26.87
N LEU A 736 -19.01 -2.65 -26.80
CA LEU A 736 -19.94 -2.98 -27.89
C LEU A 736 -19.92 -1.96 -29.06
N LYS A 737 -19.06 -0.93 -28.98
CA LYS A 737 -18.95 0.15 -29.97
C LYS A 737 -20.26 0.91 -30.18
N ALA A 738 -21.13 0.99 -29.16
CA ALA A 738 -22.39 1.71 -29.24
C ALA A 738 -22.21 3.23 -29.09
N LEU A 739 -21.07 3.68 -28.55
CA LEU A 739 -20.78 5.10 -28.27
C LEU A 739 -19.89 5.76 -29.34
N ASN A 740 -19.73 5.14 -30.51
CA ASN A 740 -18.84 5.60 -31.58
C ASN A 740 -19.38 6.79 -32.41
N GLY A 741 -20.49 7.41 -32.00
CA GLY A 741 -21.14 8.50 -32.74
C GLY A 741 -22.36 8.09 -33.59
N THR A 742 -22.60 6.79 -33.80
CA THR A 742 -23.66 6.32 -34.73
C THR A 742 -24.98 5.97 -34.05
N ASN A 743 -24.97 5.61 -32.76
CA ASN A 743 -26.18 5.29 -32.00
C ASN A 743 -26.56 6.46 -31.07
N GLN A 744 -27.51 7.28 -31.51
CA GLN A 744 -27.91 8.48 -30.79
C GLN A 744 -28.57 8.18 -29.43
N GLU A 745 -29.31 7.08 -29.32
CA GLU A 745 -29.93 6.68 -28.05
C GLU A 745 -28.87 6.34 -27.00
N ALA A 746 -27.88 5.53 -27.37
CA ALA A 746 -26.74 5.22 -26.50
C ALA A 746 -25.98 6.47 -26.05
N LEU A 747 -25.73 7.41 -26.98
CA LEU A 747 -25.07 8.68 -26.66
C LEU A 747 -25.91 9.53 -25.70
N ASN A 748 -27.23 9.61 -25.89
CA ASN A 748 -28.10 10.37 -25.00
C ASN A 748 -28.11 9.79 -23.58
N VAL A 749 -28.09 8.47 -23.45
CA VAL A 749 -27.98 7.78 -22.15
C VAL A 749 -26.65 8.10 -21.47
N ALA A 750 -25.52 8.00 -22.19
CA ALA A 750 -24.21 8.35 -21.65
C ALA A 750 -24.07 9.86 -21.32
N ILE A 751 -24.65 10.75 -22.12
CA ILE A 751 -24.70 12.20 -21.85
C ILE A 751 -25.48 12.48 -20.56
N LYS A 752 -26.62 11.81 -20.35
CA LYS A 752 -27.40 11.97 -19.11
C LYS A 752 -26.61 11.52 -17.88
N ALA A 753 -25.76 10.50 -18.03
CA ALA A 753 -24.89 10.00 -16.95
C ALA A 753 -23.83 11.03 -16.48
N LEU A 754 -23.54 12.09 -17.26
CA LEU A 754 -22.69 13.21 -16.82
C LEU A 754 -23.25 13.96 -15.60
N SER A 755 -24.52 13.77 -15.25
CA SER A 755 -25.17 14.36 -14.06
C SER A 755 -25.58 13.31 -13.01
N HIS A 756 -25.05 12.10 -13.09
CA HIS A 756 -25.35 11.01 -12.16
C HIS A 756 -24.85 11.32 -10.73
N PRO A 757 -25.51 10.87 -9.63
CA PRO A 757 -25.06 11.12 -8.26
C PRO A 757 -23.66 10.61 -7.92
N SER A 758 -23.31 9.39 -8.34
CA SER A 758 -21.96 8.81 -8.20
C SER A 758 -20.94 9.50 -9.11
N ALA A 759 -19.81 9.92 -8.54
CA ALA A 759 -18.71 10.56 -9.26
C ALA A 759 -18.05 9.62 -10.28
N GLY A 760 -17.84 8.35 -9.94
CA GLY A 760 -17.30 7.34 -10.85
C GLY A 760 -18.15 7.16 -12.11
N VAL A 761 -19.48 7.26 -12.01
CA VAL A 761 -20.35 7.22 -13.20
C VAL A 761 -20.15 8.45 -14.09
N ARG A 762 -20.08 9.65 -13.49
CA ARG A 762 -19.83 10.89 -14.26
C ARG A 762 -18.46 10.84 -14.95
N ARG A 763 -17.44 10.33 -14.26
CA ARG A 763 -16.09 10.12 -14.82
C ARG A 763 -16.09 9.10 -15.96
N ALA A 764 -16.70 7.94 -15.76
CA ALA A 764 -16.82 6.90 -16.78
C ALA A 764 -17.54 7.45 -18.02
N ALA A 765 -18.63 8.21 -17.83
CA ALA A 765 -19.37 8.85 -18.91
C ALA A 765 -18.49 9.78 -19.75
N ILE A 766 -17.64 10.60 -19.13
CA ILE A 766 -16.66 11.45 -19.84
C ILE A 766 -15.70 10.59 -20.67
N GLN A 767 -15.19 9.50 -20.10
CA GLN A 767 -14.18 8.65 -20.73
C GLN A 767 -14.71 7.79 -21.88
N VAL A 768 -16.00 7.41 -21.85
CA VAL A 768 -16.61 6.59 -22.92
C VAL A 768 -17.26 7.41 -24.04
N LEU A 769 -17.55 8.69 -23.79
CA LEU A 769 -18.14 9.59 -24.80
C LEU A 769 -17.08 9.99 -25.85
N PRO A 770 -17.48 10.14 -27.13
CA PRO A 770 -16.54 10.53 -28.17
C PRO A 770 -16.07 11.97 -27.98
N ASN A 771 -14.81 12.27 -28.30
CA ASN A 771 -14.22 13.60 -28.15
C ASN A 771 -14.69 14.58 -29.24
N THR A 772 -15.94 15.06 -29.12
CA THR A 772 -16.59 15.96 -30.08
C THR A 772 -17.00 17.29 -29.44
N ALA A 773 -17.31 18.30 -30.28
CA ALA A 773 -17.86 19.58 -29.81
C ALA A 773 -19.21 19.40 -29.08
N ALA A 774 -20.05 18.45 -29.52
CA ALA A 774 -21.31 18.15 -28.85
C ALA A 774 -21.08 17.57 -27.44
N THR A 775 -20.12 16.67 -27.30
CA THR A 775 -19.70 16.13 -25.99
C THR A 775 -19.15 17.23 -25.08
N PHE A 776 -18.33 18.14 -25.60
CA PHE A 776 -17.83 19.29 -24.84
C PHE A 776 -18.98 20.14 -24.28
N LEU A 777 -19.97 20.49 -25.12
CA LEU A 777 -21.14 21.26 -24.70
C LEU A 777 -21.99 20.50 -23.66
N ALA A 778 -22.10 19.17 -23.80
CA ALA A 778 -22.78 18.32 -22.82
C ALA A 778 -22.06 18.33 -21.46
N MET A 779 -20.73 18.19 -21.44
CA MET A 779 -19.92 18.30 -20.21
C MET A 779 -20.05 19.68 -19.56
N GLN A 780 -20.03 20.75 -20.37
CA GLN A 780 -20.22 22.11 -19.87
C GLN A 780 -21.61 22.29 -19.24
N LYS A 781 -22.67 21.81 -19.91
CA LYS A 781 -24.04 21.85 -19.39
C LYS A 781 -24.20 21.05 -18.09
N ALA A 782 -23.54 19.89 -18.01
CA ALA A 782 -23.52 19.04 -16.83
C ALA A 782 -22.60 19.56 -15.70
N LYS A 783 -21.90 20.67 -15.92
CA LYS A 783 -20.93 21.28 -14.98
C LYS A 783 -19.74 20.37 -14.62
N SER A 784 -19.31 19.49 -15.55
CA SER A 784 -18.19 18.56 -15.29
C SER A 784 -16.85 19.27 -15.00
N PHE A 785 -16.65 20.48 -15.52
CA PHE A 785 -15.47 21.32 -15.24
C PHE A 785 -15.52 22.04 -13.88
N ASP A 786 -16.71 22.05 -13.25
CA ASP A 786 -16.99 22.64 -11.94
C ASP A 786 -17.46 21.59 -10.93
N ASP A 787 -17.22 20.30 -11.23
CA ASP A 787 -17.73 19.18 -10.43
C ASP A 787 -17.23 19.21 -8.98
N LYS A 788 -17.98 18.65 -8.04
CA LYS A 788 -17.51 18.57 -6.64
C LYS A 788 -16.36 17.57 -6.47
N ASP A 789 -16.32 16.52 -7.27
CA ASP A 789 -15.22 15.55 -7.27
C ASP A 789 -14.14 15.99 -8.26
N LEU A 790 -12.92 16.22 -7.75
CA LEU A 790 -11.78 16.68 -8.55
C LEU A 790 -11.32 15.64 -9.58
N ARG A 791 -11.58 14.35 -9.38
CA ARG A 791 -11.31 13.30 -10.38
C ARG A 791 -12.19 13.48 -11.62
N VAL A 792 -13.43 13.98 -11.46
CA VAL A 792 -14.31 14.30 -12.59
C VAL A 792 -13.81 15.52 -13.34
N ARG A 793 -13.35 16.56 -12.63
CA ARG A 793 -12.73 17.74 -13.25
C ARG A 793 -11.49 17.37 -14.05
N LEU A 794 -10.62 16.51 -13.50
CA LEU A 794 -9.44 16.01 -14.20
C LEU A 794 -9.81 15.28 -15.50
N ALA A 795 -10.77 14.36 -15.46
CA ALA A 795 -11.25 13.65 -16.64
C ALA A 795 -11.80 14.62 -17.71
N ALA A 796 -12.60 15.61 -17.29
CA ALA A 796 -13.15 16.62 -18.19
C ALA A 796 -12.03 17.44 -18.87
N VAL A 797 -11.02 17.89 -18.13
CA VAL A 797 -9.88 18.63 -18.68
C VAL A 797 -9.07 17.78 -19.65
N LEU A 798 -8.76 16.53 -19.29
CA LEU A 798 -8.00 15.64 -20.16
C LEU A 798 -8.75 15.34 -21.47
N ALA A 799 -10.08 15.19 -21.44
CA ALA A 799 -10.88 15.01 -22.65
C ALA A 799 -10.69 16.16 -23.66
N THR A 800 -10.50 17.40 -23.19
CA THR A 800 -10.25 18.54 -24.10
C THR A 800 -8.90 18.46 -24.83
N THR A 801 -7.93 17.70 -24.33
CA THR A 801 -6.60 17.55 -24.94
C THR A 801 -6.62 16.69 -26.22
N ASP A 802 -7.71 15.96 -26.44
CA ASP A 802 -7.98 15.11 -27.60
C ASP A 802 -9.08 15.73 -28.51
N MET A 803 -9.51 16.97 -28.23
CA MET A 803 -10.48 17.73 -29.02
C MET A 803 -9.81 18.82 -29.86
N LYS A 804 -10.48 19.26 -30.94
CA LYS A 804 -10.03 20.43 -31.71
C LYS A 804 -10.15 21.72 -30.86
N PRO A 805 -9.15 22.61 -30.89
CA PRO A 805 -9.23 23.86 -30.16
C PRO A 805 -10.44 24.72 -30.54
N SER A 806 -11.03 25.40 -29.55
CA SER A 806 -12.17 26.30 -29.77
C SER A 806 -12.24 27.39 -28.71
N ALA A 807 -12.91 28.51 -29.03
CA ALA A 807 -13.14 29.60 -28.08
C ALA A 807 -13.86 29.12 -26.80
N ALA A 808 -14.79 28.17 -26.94
CA ALA A 808 -15.53 27.62 -25.81
C ALA A 808 -14.61 26.83 -24.85
N ILE A 809 -13.70 25.99 -25.40
CA ILE A 809 -12.66 25.30 -24.60
C ILE A 809 -11.76 26.32 -23.92
N GLY A 810 -11.24 27.32 -24.66
CA GLY A 810 -10.40 28.38 -24.10
C GLY A 810 -11.04 29.09 -22.90
N ASN A 811 -12.32 29.44 -22.99
CA ASN A 811 -13.08 30.09 -21.92
C ASN A 811 -13.19 29.21 -20.66
N VAL A 812 -13.47 27.92 -20.82
CA VAL A 812 -13.58 26.97 -19.71
C VAL A 812 -12.22 26.76 -19.05
N LEU A 813 -11.16 26.57 -19.84
CA LEU A 813 -9.81 26.36 -19.31
C LEU A 813 -9.32 27.57 -18.50
N VAL A 814 -9.59 28.80 -18.94
CA VAL A 814 -9.28 30.01 -18.15
C VAL A 814 -10.08 30.03 -16.85
N ALA A 815 -11.38 29.74 -16.89
CA ALA A 815 -12.22 29.68 -15.68
C ALA A 815 -11.70 28.65 -14.66
N MET A 816 -11.26 27.49 -15.15
CA MET A 816 -10.69 26.46 -14.28
C MET A 816 -9.33 26.86 -13.71
N ALA A 817 -8.49 27.56 -14.49
CA ALA A 817 -7.16 28.01 -14.08
C ALA A 817 -7.16 29.20 -13.11
N GLU A 818 -8.31 29.81 -12.85
CA GLU A 818 -8.52 30.84 -11.82
C GLU A 818 -8.90 30.26 -10.46
N LYS A 819 -9.31 28.98 -10.39
CA LYS A 819 -9.70 28.34 -9.14
C LYS A 819 -8.48 27.83 -8.39
N GLU A 820 -8.26 28.34 -7.20
CA GLU A 820 -7.11 27.96 -6.36
C GLU A 820 -7.03 26.45 -6.12
N GLU A 821 -8.16 25.80 -5.80
CA GLU A 821 -8.25 24.34 -5.61
C GLU A 821 -7.72 23.54 -6.83
N ASN A 822 -7.97 24.02 -8.05
CA ASN A 822 -7.47 23.35 -9.27
C ASN A 822 -5.97 23.59 -9.49
N ILE A 823 -5.44 24.70 -8.97
CA ILE A 823 -4.03 25.09 -9.12
C ILE A 823 -3.17 24.36 -8.11
N THR A 824 -3.69 24.13 -6.90
CA THR A 824 -3.01 23.41 -5.82
C THR A 824 -3.13 21.89 -5.97
N ASP A 825 -4.15 21.42 -6.67
CA ASP A 825 -4.29 20.01 -7.03
C ASP A 825 -3.25 19.55 -8.06
N ASN A 826 -2.51 18.49 -7.75
CA ASN A 826 -1.37 18.03 -8.53
C ASN A 826 -1.74 17.70 -9.98
N TRP A 827 -2.74 16.83 -10.18
CA TRP A 827 -3.06 16.31 -11.52
C TRP A 827 -3.92 17.27 -12.34
N ILE A 828 -4.85 18.03 -11.72
CA ILE A 828 -5.61 19.05 -12.43
C ILE A 828 -4.67 20.14 -12.94
N ARG A 829 -3.70 20.59 -12.15
CA ARG A 829 -2.69 21.57 -12.59
C ARG A 829 -1.94 21.07 -13.84
N HIS A 830 -1.54 19.80 -13.85
CA HIS A 830 -0.91 19.18 -15.02
C HIS A 830 -1.86 19.12 -16.23
N GLY A 831 -3.09 18.65 -16.02
CA GLY A 831 -4.12 18.60 -17.06
C GLY A 831 -4.40 19.98 -17.67
N LEU A 832 -4.56 21.02 -16.84
CA LEU A 832 -4.78 22.39 -17.28
C LEU A 832 -3.58 22.94 -18.04
N THR A 833 -2.37 22.64 -17.61
CA THR A 833 -1.15 23.05 -18.31
C THR A 833 -1.09 22.45 -19.71
N ILE A 834 -1.36 21.15 -19.83
CA ILE A 834 -1.38 20.43 -21.12
C ILE A 834 -2.51 20.96 -22.01
N ALA A 835 -3.74 20.99 -21.50
CA ALA A 835 -4.91 21.43 -22.25
C ALA A 835 -4.77 22.88 -22.73
N SER A 836 -4.27 23.78 -21.89
CA SER A 836 -4.10 25.19 -22.24
C SER A 836 -3.00 25.41 -23.29
N LYS A 837 -1.90 24.64 -23.24
CA LYS A 837 -0.87 24.66 -24.29
C LYS A 837 -1.41 24.17 -25.64
N LEU A 838 -2.23 23.12 -25.65
CA LEU A 838 -2.88 22.63 -26.87
C LEU A 838 -3.96 23.59 -27.40
N ASN A 839 -4.50 24.44 -26.53
CA ASN A 839 -5.54 25.44 -26.84
C ASN A 839 -5.02 26.88 -26.79
N GLN A 840 -3.70 27.10 -26.96
CA GLN A 840 -3.01 28.33 -26.56
C GLN A 840 -3.65 29.62 -27.11
N GLU A 841 -4.01 29.67 -28.39
CA GLU A 841 -4.60 30.86 -29.01
C GLU A 841 -5.98 31.19 -28.41
N SER A 842 -6.84 30.17 -28.27
CA SER A 842 -8.17 30.32 -27.69
C SER A 842 -8.11 30.65 -26.20
N PHE A 843 -7.17 30.04 -25.45
CA PHE A 843 -6.93 30.34 -24.05
C PHE A 843 -6.46 31.78 -23.86
N ARG A 844 -5.51 32.26 -24.66
CA ARG A 844 -5.00 33.64 -24.59
C ARG A 844 -6.07 34.66 -24.94
N THR A 845 -6.90 34.35 -25.93
CA THR A 845 -8.03 35.21 -26.30
C THR A 845 -9.04 35.30 -25.16
N ALA A 846 -9.43 34.15 -24.59
CA ALA A 846 -10.32 34.09 -23.44
C ALA A 846 -9.76 34.85 -22.22
N PHE A 847 -8.47 34.67 -21.93
CA PHE A 847 -7.77 35.35 -20.84
C PHE A 847 -7.80 36.87 -21.00
N LYS A 848 -7.49 37.37 -22.20
CA LYS A 848 -7.55 38.81 -22.52
C LYS A 848 -8.97 39.37 -22.36
N ASN A 849 -9.98 38.64 -22.83
CA ASN A 849 -11.37 39.06 -22.75
C ASN A 849 -11.90 39.15 -21.29
N ARG A 850 -11.26 38.45 -20.34
CA ARG A 850 -11.59 38.57 -18.91
C ARG A 850 -10.95 39.78 -18.20
N GLY A 851 -10.13 40.59 -18.90
CA GLY A 851 -9.49 41.77 -18.31
C GLY A 851 -8.45 41.46 -17.24
N LEU A 852 -7.93 40.23 -17.22
CA LEU A 852 -6.91 39.79 -16.25
C LEU A 852 -5.56 40.50 -16.52
N ASN A 853 -4.87 40.91 -15.45
CA ASN A 853 -3.62 41.68 -15.53
C ASN A 853 -2.59 41.00 -16.46
N ALA A 854 -2.13 41.75 -17.47
CA ALA A 854 -1.29 41.27 -18.56
C ALA A 854 0.22 41.25 -18.26
N ASN A 855 0.63 41.67 -17.06
CA ASN A 855 2.04 41.77 -16.68
C ASN A 855 2.25 41.67 -15.13
N PRO A 856 1.83 40.59 -14.46
CA PRO A 856 2.20 40.36 -13.06
C PRO A 856 3.72 40.12 -12.94
N SER A 857 4.30 40.41 -11.77
CA SER A 857 5.64 39.92 -11.45
C SER A 857 5.64 38.38 -11.48
N LEU A 858 6.75 37.76 -11.90
CA LEU A 858 6.87 36.30 -12.00
C LEU A 858 6.50 35.56 -10.70
N LEU A 859 6.72 36.22 -9.56
CA LEU A 859 6.48 35.71 -8.20
C LEU A 859 5.01 35.77 -7.77
N GLU A 860 4.23 36.68 -8.37
CA GLU A 860 2.81 36.92 -8.08
C GLU A 860 1.88 36.40 -9.20
N ALA A 861 2.45 35.90 -10.30
CA ALA A 861 1.70 35.40 -11.44
C ALA A 861 0.89 34.14 -11.10
N SER A 862 -0.43 34.22 -11.27
CA SER A 862 -1.34 33.07 -11.18
C SER A 862 -1.02 32.02 -12.25
N LEU A 863 -1.52 30.78 -12.08
CA LEU A 863 -1.36 29.75 -13.12
C LEU A 863 -1.93 30.22 -14.47
N ALA A 864 -3.12 30.83 -14.48
CA ALA A 864 -3.73 31.38 -15.69
C ALA A 864 -2.83 32.41 -16.38
N GLN A 865 -2.18 33.30 -15.61
CA GLN A 865 -1.23 34.27 -16.14
C GLN A 865 0.00 33.59 -16.75
N ARG A 866 0.59 32.61 -16.05
CA ARG A 866 1.73 31.84 -16.55
C ARG A 866 1.39 31.07 -17.83
N LEU A 867 0.19 30.50 -17.93
CA LEU A 867 -0.26 29.79 -19.13
C LEU A 867 -0.57 30.75 -20.30
N ALA A 868 -1.19 31.90 -20.04
CA ALA A 868 -1.51 32.89 -21.07
C ALA A 868 -0.26 33.59 -21.63
N PHE A 869 0.76 33.80 -20.79
CA PHE A 869 1.97 34.53 -21.14
C PHE A 869 3.22 33.65 -21.19
N GLY A 870 3.09 32.33 -21.18
CA GLY A 870 4.22 31.38 -21.09
C GLY A 870 5.32 31.57 -22.14
N SER A 871 5.05 32.22 -23.28
CA SER A 871 6.10 32.63 -24.24
C SER A 871 7.05 33.72 -23.71
N ARG A 872 6.73 34.36 -22.58
CA ARG A 872 7.57 35.32 -21.84
C ARG A 872 8.33 34.65 -20.68
N LEU A 873 8.07 33.36 -20.40
CA LEU A 873 8.57 32.64 -19.24
C LEU A 873 9.28 31.35 -19.69
N ASN A 874 10.61 31.30 -19.54
CA ASN A 874 11.36 30.07 -19.73
C ASN A 874 11.28 29.21 -18.45
N THR A 875 10.32 28.29 -18.40
CA THR A 875 10.21 27.33 -17.28
C THR A 875 11.05 26.09 -17.56
N MET A 876 11.95 25.76 -16.64
CA MET A 876 12.82 24.60 -16.72
C MET A 876 12.60 23.71 -15.50
N PRO A 877 12.09 22.47 -15.67
CA PRO A 877 11.93 21.54 -14.56
C PRO A 877 13.29 20.99 -14.12
N LEU A 878 13.56 21.04 -12.81
CA LEU A 878 14.75 20.48 -12.20
C LEU A 878 14.40 19.07 -11.68
N ARG A 879 15.00 18.02 -12.25
CA ARG A 879 14.75 16.62 -11.84
C ARG A 879 15.90 16.08 -10.98
N ARG A 880 15.58 15.23 -9.99
CA ARG A 880 16.59 14.52 -9.16
C ARG A 880 17.53 13.60 -9.98
N THR A 881 17.16 13.23 -11.21
CA THR A 881 17.99 12.39 -12.09
C THR A 881 19.32 13.03 -12.52
N PHE A 882 19.44 14.37 -12.43
CA PHE A 882 20.71 15.06 -12.68
C PHE A 882 21.78 14.77 -11.60
N GLY A 883 21.41 14.17 -10.46
CA GLY A 883 22.34 13.87 -9.36
C GLY A 883 23.17 12.59 -9.49
N ARG A 884 22.96 11.77 -10.53
CA ARG A 884 23.77 10.54 -10.77
C ARG A 884 24.50 10.51 -12.11
N GLN A 885 24.14 11.35 -13.07
CA GLN A 885 24.88 11.50 -14.32
C GLN A 885 25.71 12.79 -14.24
N GLN A 886 26.90 12.77 -14.82
CA GLN A 886 27.82 13.90 -14.82
C GLN A 886 27.10 15.21 -15.19
N ASN A 887 27.49 16.30 -14.53
CA ASN A 887 26.96 17.68 -14.57
C ASN A 887 26.89 18.36 -15.98
N THR A 888 26.76 17.62 -17.08
CA THR A 888 26.90 18.11 -18.45
C THR A 888 25.58 18.32 -19.20
N ASP A 889 24.43 17.86 -18.68
CA ASP A 889 23.22 17.71 -19.49
C ASP A 889 22.03 18.62 -19.12
N ALA A 890 22.12 19.43 -18.04
CA ALA A 890 21.07 20.42 -17.74
C ALA A 890 21.27 21.67 -18.62
N PRO A 891 20.35 22.03 -19.52
CA PRO A 891 20.51 23.22 -20.35
C PRO A 891 20.53 24.49 -19.46
N ASN A 892 21.43 25.43 -19.77
CA ASN A 892 21.48 26.69 -19.02
C ASN A 892 20.21 27.52 -19.24
N PRO A 893 19.56 28.01 -18.17
CA PRO A 893 18.42 28.89 -18.32
C PRO A 893 18.89 30.24 -18.90
N VAL A 894 18.01 30.89 -19.67
CA VAL A 894 18.22 32.27 -20.11
C VAL A 894 18.01 33.19 -18.92
N VAL A 895 19.09 33.73 -18.38
CA VAL A 895 19.08 34.60 -17.18
C VAL A 895 19.24 36.08 -17.50
N ALA A 896 19.83 36.41 -18.65
CA ALA A 896 20.05 37.79 -19.08
C ALA A 896 18.71 38.53 -19.22
N ASN A 897 18.61 39.70 -18.59
CA ASN A 897 17.47 40.61 -18.54
C ASN A 897 16.14 39.93 -18.17
N SER A 898 16.21 38.86 -17.37
CA SER A 898 15.06 38.03 -17.02
C SER A 898 14.85 38.00 -15.50
N GLU A 899 13.58 38.14 -15.06
CA GLU A 899 13.21 37.81 -13.68
C GLU A 899 13.42 36.31 -13.44
N ILE A 900 13.76 35.94 -12.20
CA ILE A 900 14.02 34.54 -11.83
C ILE A 900 13.03 34.12 -10.77
N LEU A 901 12.43 32.94 -10.94
CA LEU A 901 11.64 32.25 -9.93
C LEU A 901 12.13 30.82 -9.82
N ILE A 902 12.53 30.44 -8.61
CA ILE A 902 12.89 29.10 -8.22
C ILE A 902 11.85 28.65 -7.21
N SER A 903 11.25 27.49 -7.43
CA SER A 903 10.26 26.94 -6.50
C SER A 903 10.35 25.43 -6.44
N GLY A 904 10.04 24.86 -5.29
CA GLY A 904 9.98 23.41 -5.11
C GLY A 904 9.44 23.04 -3.73
N ASP A 905 9.19 21.74 -3.55
CA ASP A 905 8.85 21.14 -2.27
C ASP A 905 10.08 20.42 -1.72
N ILE A 906 10.36 20.62 -0.43
CA ILE A 906 11.49 20.00 0.27
C ILE A 906 10.93 19.20 1.45
N GLU A 907 11.44 17.98 1.61
CA GLU A 907 11.10 17.08 2.71
C GLU A 907 12.39 16.52 3.32
N LYS A 908 12.52 16.61 4.64
CA LYS A 908 13.68 16.12 5.37
C LYS A 908 13.73 14.59 5.31
N ALA A 909 14.84 14.04 4.81
CA ALA A 909 15.06 12.60 4.84
C ALA A 909 15.07 12.06 6.29
N ALA A 910 14.33 10.99 6.54
CA ALA A 910 14.28 10.36 7.86
C ALA A 910 15.60 9.66 8.25
N ARG A 911 16.43 9.27 7.26
CA ARG A 911 17.76 8.63 7.41
C ARG A 911 18.65 8.92 6.18
N PRO A 912 19.99 8.85 6.29
CA PRO A 912 20.87 8.85 5.12
C PRO A 912 20.63 7.58 4.28
N GLN A 913 20.48 7.72 2.95
CA GLN A 913 20.40 6.55 2.06
C GLN A 913 21.70 5.73 2.16
N GLY A 914 21.58 4.45 2.51
CA GLY A 914 22.71 3.49 2.57
C GLY A 914 23.43 3.38 3.91
N ALA A 915 22.99 4.07 4.97
CA ALA A 915 23.55 3.86 6.31
C ALA A 915 23.03 2.55 6.93
N PRO A 916 23.88 1.73 7.58
CA PRO A 916 23.43 0.54 8.30
C PRO A 916 22.47 0.91 9.43
N ALA A 917 21.47 0.07 9.67
CA ALA A 917 20.51 0.23 10.77
C ALA A 917 21.26 0.20 12.11
N THR A 918 21.57 1.37 12.65
CA THR A 918 22.02 1.54 14.04
C THR A 918 20.92 2.22 14.83
N PRO A 919 20.84 2.00 16.16
CA PRO A 919 19.77 2.53 17.00
C PRO A 919 19.64 4.05 16.84
N ALA A 920 18.40 4.54 16.71
CA ALA A 920 18.10 5.96 16.47
C ALA A 920 18.64 6.91 17.57
N ASN A 921 19.00 6.38 18.75
CA ASN A 921 19.39 7.14 19.92
C ASN A 921 20.82 7.70 19.90
N SER A 922 21.58 7.54 18.82
CA SER A 922 22.94 8.09 18.70
C SER A 922 23.18 8.93 17.43
N GLN A 923 22.16 9.15 16.60
CA GLN A 923 22.32 9.93 15.37
C GLN A 923 21.93 11.39 15.63
N PRO A 924 22.84 12.37 15.48
CA PRO A 924 22.47 13.78 15.57
C PRO A 924 21.40 14.10 14.51
N ALA A 925 20.47 15.00 14.84
CA ALA A 925 19.50 15.49 13.86
C ALA A 925 20.26 16.00 12.63
N ILE A 926 20.03 15.39 11.46
CA ILE A 926 20.70 15.80 10.22
C ILE A 926 20.25 17.24 9.95
N PRO A 927 21.13 18.25 9.98
CA PRO A 927 20.73 19.61 9.65
C PRO A 927 20.33 19.67 8.17
N TYR A 928 19.35 20.51 7.80
CA TYR A 928 19.15 20.83 6.39
C TYR A 928 20.40 21.52 5.87
N THR A 929 21.13 20.79 5.06
CA THR A 929 22.42 21.21 4.54
C THR A 929 22.58 20.64 3.14
N GLY A 930 22.89 21.51 2.18
CA GLY A 930 23.15 21.12 0.80
C GLY A 930 22.61 22.11 -0.21
N LEU A 931 22.98 21.91 -1.48
CA LEU A 931 22.52 22.75 -2.58
C LEU A 931 21.11 22.34 -3.01
N VAL A 932 20.20 23.30 -3.17
CA VAL A 932 18.95 23.07 -3.91
C VAL A 932 19.21 23.33 -5.39
N VAL A 933 19.65 24.54 -5.74
CA VAL A 933 20.03 24.94 -7.10
C VAL A 933 21.02 26.10 -7.11
N ALA A 934 21.97 26.12 -8.04
CA ALA A 934 22.87 27.25 -8.29
C ALA A 934 23.19 27.40 -9.79
N HIS A 935 23.36 28.64 -10.25
CA HIS A 935 23.78 28.97 -11.62
C HIS A 935 24.66 30.23 -11.60
N GLY A 936 25.78 30.20 -12.32
CA GLY A 936 26.82 31.23 -12.21
C GLY A 936 27.85 30.92 -11.13
N ASP A 937 28.49 31.96 -10.57
CA ASP A 937 29.64 31.86 -9.68
C ASP A 937 29.67 32.94 -8.56
N SER A 938 30.78 33.04 -7.84
CA SER A 938 30.96 34.00 -6.74
C SER A 938 30.88 35.49 -7.16
N LYS A 939 31.02 35.79 -8.46
CA LYS A 939 31.01 37.15 -9.01
C LYS A 939 29.66 37.51 -9.64
N GLU A 940 29.12 36.60 -10.44
CA GLU A 940 27.85 36.75 -11.17
C GLU A 940 27.07 35.45 -11.15
N GLY A 941 25.96 35.41 -10.40
CA GLY A 941 25.17 34.19 -10.27
C GLY A 941 24.07 34.24 -9.21
N TYR A 942 23.31 33.16 -9.07
CA TYR A 942 22.33 32.98 -8.00
C TYR A 942 22.32 31.54 -7.47
N GLY A 943 21.83 31.37 -6.25
CA GLY A 943 21.66 30.05 -5.66
C GLY A 943 20.62 30.00 -4.55
N VAL A 944 19.96 28.85 -4.43
CA VAL A 944 19.14 28.47 -3.28
C VAL A 944 19.80 27.27 -2.62
N TYR A 945 20.12 27.39 -1.34
CA TYR A 945 20.81 26.35 -0.60
C TYR A 945 20.33 26.31 0.85
N LEU A 946 20.61 25.18 1.49
CA LEU A 946 20.27 24.91 2.87
C LEU A 946 21.55 24.87 3.69
N MET A 947 21.54 25.53 4.84
CA MET A 947 22.64 25.48 5.80
C MET A 947 22.09 25.74 7.20
N ASN A 948 22.49 24.91 8.17
CA ASN A 948 22.08 25.07 9.58
C ASN A 948 20.56 25.19 9.77
N ASP A 949 19.80 24.32 9.10
CA ASP A 949 18.32 24.30 9.14
C ASP A 949 17.62 25.56 8.59
N LYS A 950 18.34 26.40 7.84
CA LYS A 950 17.80 27.60 7.19
C LYS A 950 17.93 27.52 5.68
N MET A 951 17.02 28.19 4.99
CA MET A 951 17.09 28.34 3.54
C MET A 951 17.64 29.72 3.20
N TYR A 952 18.58 29.71 2.26
CA TYR A 952 19.27 30.88 1.75
C TYR A 952 18.91 31.05 0.29
N PHE A 953 18.56 32.28 -0.11
CA PHE A 953 18.49 32.69 -1.50
C PHE A 953 19.48 33.82 -1.73
N ARG A 954 20.53 33.54 -2.51
CA ARG A 954 21.64 34.44 -2.77
C ARG A 954 21.71 34.84 -4.24
N VAL A 955 22.06 36.09 -4.48
CA VAL A 955 22.35 36.69 -5.79
C VAL A 955 23.69 37.41 -5.69
N ASN A 956 24.62 37.08 -6.58
CA ASN A 956 25.92 37.74 -6.72
C ASN A 956 25.89 38.60 -8.00
N GLN A 957 26.20 39.89 -7.89
CA GLN A 957 26.31 40.82 -9.02
C GLN A 957 27.53 41.72 -8.82
N ASP A 958 28.37 41.84 -9.86
CA ASP A 958 29.63 42.59 -9.85
C ASP A 958 30.54 42.26 -8.65
N GLY A 959 30.60 40.99 -8.24
CA GLY A 959 31.41 40.54 -7.09
C GLY A 959 30.82 40.88 -5.71
N LYS A 960 29.60 41.42 -5.65
CA LYS A 960 28.87 41.68 -4.40
C LYS A 960 27.74 40.69 -4.22
N SER A 961 27.52 40.26 -2.98
CA SER A 961 26.49 39.29 -2.64
C SER A 961 25.32 39.93 -1.91
N TYR A 962 24.12 39.54 -2.31
CA TYR A 962 22.84 39.94 -1.76
C TYR A 962 22.10 38.67 -1.36
N GLU A 963 21.47 38.66 -0.19
CA GLU A 963 20.93 37.43 0.36
C GLU A 963 19.63 37.63 1.14
N VAL A 964 18.74 36.65 1.03
CA VAL A 964 17.56 36.49 1.86
C VAL A 964 17.67 35.15 2.59
N VAL A 965 17.49 35.15 3.91
CA VAL A 965 17.60 33.96 4.76
C VAL A 965 16.32 33.78 5.57
N THR A 966 15.88 32.54 5.78
CA THR A 966 14.76 32.27 6.68
C THR A 966 15.11 32.70 8.12
N PRO A 967 14.20 33.40 8.83
CA PRO A 967 14.46 33.86 10.19
C PRO A 967 14.47 32.70 11.20
N GLN A 968 13.72 31.65 10.90
CA GLN A 968 13.53 30.46 11.73
C GLN A 968 14.03 29.20 11.03
N SER A 969 14.21 28.13 11.81
CA SER A 969 14.47 26.79 11.30
C SER A 969 13.29 26.30 10.45
N LEU A 970 13.62 25.57 9.39
CA LEU A 970 12.64 25.07 8.43
C LEU A 970 11.80 23.91 8.99
N PRO A 971 10.53 23.78 8.59
CA PRO A 971 9.71 22.60 8.88
C PRO A 971 10.31 21.32 8.28
N ALA A 972 9.87 20.15 8.76
CA ALA A 972 10.29 18.85 8.18
C ALA A 972 9.81 18.64 6.73
N LYS A 973 8.75 19.36 6.32
CA LYS A 973 8.23 19.39 4.95
C LYS A 973 7.68 20.78 4.67
N PHE A 974 8.10 21.40 3.58
CA PHE A 974 7.65 22.73 3.20
C PHE A 974 7.81 22.97 1.70
N SER A 975 7.03 23.91 1.18
CA SER A 975 7.19 24.46 -0.17
C SER A 975 7.95 25.78 -0.10
N PHE A 976 8.74 26.10 -1.11
CA PHE A 976 9.44 27.39 -1.19
C PHE A 976 9.30 28.08 -2.54
N LYS A 977 9.41 29.42 -2.53
CA LYS A 977 9.58 30.26 -3.71
C LYS A 977 10.67 31.29 -3.43
N ALA A 978 11.72 31.30 -4.24
CA ALA A 978 12.79 32.28 -4.23
C ALA A 978 12.80 33.02 -5.56
N GLY A 979 12.78 34.35 -5.56
CA GLY A 979 12.85 35.06 -6.84
C GLY A 979 13.45 36.44 -6.82
N LEU A 980 14.00 36.80 -7.98
CA LEU A 980 14.62 38.07 -8.32
C LEU A 980 13.73 38.80 -9.33
N LEU A 981 13.19 39.93 -8.92
CA LEU A 981 12.23 40.73 -9.68
C LEU A 981 12.91 41.80 -10.54
N LYS A 982 12.17 42.36 -11.49
CA LYS A 982 12.66 43.34 -12.47
C LYS A 982 13.37 44.54 -11.86
N ASP A 983 12.89 44.98 -10.69
CA ASP A 983 13.43 46.12 -9.98
C ASP A 983 14.63 45.75 -9.08
N GLY A 984 15.09 44.50 -9.09
CA GLY A 984 16.15 43.96 -8.23
C GLY A 984 15.65 43.43 -6.88
N THR A 985 14.35 43.45 -6.62
CA THR A 985 13.80 42.90 -5.36
C THR A 985 13.99 41.39 -5.31
N MET A 986 14.61 40.91 -4.24
CA MET A 986 14.74 39.50 -3.91
C MET A 986 13.68 39.13 -2.88
N ARG A 987 12.93 38.05 -3.09
CA ARG A 987 11.93 37.56 -2.12
C ARG A 987 12.08 36.06 -1.90
N LEU A 988 12.01 35.64 -0.64
CA LEU A 988 11.95 34.23 -0.24
C LEU A 988 10.62 33.98 0.46
N MET A 989 9.92 32.93 0.04
CA MET A 989 8.65 32.51 0.61
C MET A 989 8.73 31.05 1.02
N ILE A 990 8.13 30.72 2.17
CA ILE A 990 7.96 29.36 2.67
C ILE A 990 6.47 29.15 2.89
N ASP A 991 5.89 28.10 2.30
CA ASP A 991 4.45 27.82 2.34
C ASP A 991 3.60 29.05 2.01
N ASP A 992 3.98 29.71 0.91
CA ASP A 992 3.38 30.94 0.39
C ASP A 992 3.37 32.14 1.36
N LYS A 993 4.12 32.07 2.46
CA LYS A 993 4.35 33.20 3.36
C LYS A 993 5.69 33.83 3.05
N ASN A 994 5.71 35.16 2.86
CA ASN A 994 6.96 35.90 2.71
C ASN A 994 7.76 35.82 4.02
N VAL A 995 8.95 35.21 3.96
CA VAL A 995 9.85 35.04 5.11
C VAL A 995 11.02 36.02 5.07
N GLY A 996 11.24 36.70 3.95
CA GLY A 996 12.30 37.68 3.84
C GLY A 996 12.34 38.37 2.47
N THR A 997 12.83 39.61 2.47
CA THR A 997 13.03 40.41 1.26
C THR A 997 14.40 41.09 1.34
N ALA A 998 15.12 41.15 0.21
CA ALA A 998 16.35 41.91 0.05
C ALA A 998 16.33 42.65 -1.30
N LYS A 999 17.39 43.43 -1.57
CA LYS A 999 17.50 44.23 -2.80
C LYS A 999 18.86 44.03 -3.45
N ALA A 1000 18.86 43.39 -4.62
CA ALA A 1000 19.97 43.37 -5.56
C ALA A 1000 19.91 44.60 -6.49
N PRO A 1001 21.00 44.96 -7.18
CA PRO A 1001 21.05 46.05 -8.15
C PRO A 1001 20.02 45.98 -9.28
N GLY A 1002 19.65 44.77 -9.71
CA GLY A 1002 18.67 44.58 -10.78
C GLY A 1002 18.68 43.15 -11.33
N LEU A 1003 18.23 43.00 -12.57
CA LEU A 1003 18.37 41.75 -13.31
C LEU A 1003 19.80 41.55 -13.82
N PHE A 1004 20.18 40.29 -14.02
CA PHE A 1004 21.45 39.96 -14.65
C PHE A 1004 21.51 40.51 -16.08
N LYS A 1005 22.64 41.08 -16.49
CA LYS A 1005 22.80 41.61 -17.85
C LYS A 1005 23.30 40.56 -18.85
N ASN A 1006 24.04 39.57 -18.35
CA ASN A 1006 24.73 38.57 -19.14
C ASN A 1006 24.18 37.17 -18.85
N THR A 1007 24.43 36.23 -19.76
CA THR A 1007 24.26 34.80 -19.51
C THR A 1007 25.46 34.26 -18.72
N PHE A 1008 25.28 33.11 -18.06
CA PHE A 1008 26.37 32.44 -17.36
C PHE A 1008 26.91 31.28 -18.19
N ASP A 1009 28.24 31.16 -18.24
CA ASP A 1009 28.93 30.08 -18.97
C ASP A 1009 29.05 28.79 -18.13
N VAL A 1010 28.77 28.88 -16.82
CA VAL A 1010 28.80 27.74 -15.91
C VAL A 1010 27.49 26.97 -16.01
N PRO A 1011 27.50 25.62 -16.06
CA PRO A 1011 26.29 24.81 -16.02
C PRO A 1011 25.43 25.08 -14.79
N LEU A 1012 24.11 24.97 -14.94
CA LEU A 1012 23.17 24.88 -13.83
C LEU A 1012 23.49 23.66 -12.95
N ARG A 1013 23.50 23.86 -11.63
CA ARG A 1013 23.80 22.83 -10.63
C ARG A 1013 22.57 22.60 -9.76
N VAL A 1014 22.22 21.35 -9.50
CA VAL A 1014 21.01 20.97 -8.75
C VAL A 1014 21.34 19.83 -7.80
N GLY A 1015 20.95 19.96 -6.53
CA GLY A 1015 21.12 18.91 -5.51
C GLY A 1015 22.55 18.72 -4.97
N VAL A 1016 23.57 18.76 -5.84
CA VAL A 1016 24.99 18.59 -5.47
C VAL A 1016 25.86 19.56 -6.25
N ASP A 1017 26.87 20.15 -5.59
CA ASP A 1017 27.85 21.01 -6.22
C ASP A 1017 29.28 20.48 -6.02
N ASN A 1018 29.79 19.68 -6.94
CA ASN A 1018 31.17 19.15 -6.84
C ASN A 1018 32.27 20.19 -7.16
N LYS A 1019 31.94 21.48 -7.28
CA LYS A 1019 32.91 22.55 -7.56
C LYS A 1019 33.57 23.05 -6.28
N THR A 1020 34.75 23.67 -6.38
CA THR A 1020 35.47 24.27 -5.24
C THR A 1020 35.99 25.66 -5.62
N GLY A 1021 36.04 26.59 -4.66
CA GLY A 1021 36.57 27.94 -4.89
C GLY A 1021 35.58 28.88 -5.57
N ASP A 1022 36.10 29.79 -6.42
CA ASP A 1022 35.35 30.91 -7.03
C ASP A 1022 34.12 30.50 -7.86
N ASP A 1023 34.04 29.24 -8.28
CA ASP A 1023 32.93 28.64 -9.04
C ASP A 1023 31.63 28.49 -8.21
N LYS A 1024 31.69 28.55 -6.87
CA LYS A 1024 30.51 28.46 -6.00
C LYS A 1024 29.84 29.81 -5.79
N ILE A 1025 28.51 29.80 -5.63
CA ILE A 1025 27.73 30.99 -5.26
C ILE A 1025 27.97 31.40 -3.80
N ALA A 1026 28.19 30.42 -2.93
CA ALA A 1026 28.43 30.57 -1.49
C ALA A 1026 29.12 29.33 -0.93
N ASP A 1027 29.62 29.45 0.31
CA ASP A 1027 30.19 28.34 1.07
C ASP A 1027 29.07 27.55 1.75
N TYR A 1028 28.50 26.57 1.04
CA TYR A 1028 27.61 25.54 1.62
C TYR A 1028 28.30 24.17 1.60
N PRO A 1029 27.98 23.29 2.58
CA PRO A 1029 28.49 21.92 2.59
C PRO A 1029 27.84 21.11 1.47
N ASP A 1030 28.64 20.37 0.72
CA ASP A 1030 28.12 19.45 -0.29
C ASP A 1030 27.54 18.22 0.41
N SER A 1031 26.26 17.95 0.17
CA SER A 1031 25.53 16.86 0.78
C SER A 1031 24.64 16.22 -0.27
N THR A 1032 24.71 14.90 -0.41
CA THR A 1032 23.79 14.11 -1.24
C THR A 1032 22.46 13.85 -0.54
N PHE A 1033 22.24 14.41 0.65
CA PHE A 1033 21.18 14.05 1.59
C PHE A 1033 20.10 15.12 1.78
N VAL A 1034 19.87 15.96 0.76
CA VAL A 1034 18.72 16.88 0.71
C VAL A 1034 17.44 16.16 0.29
#